data_AF-L1LE89-F1
#
_entry.id   AF-L1LE89-F1
#
_cell.length_a   1.000
_cell.length_b   1.000
_cell.length_c   1.000
_cell.angle_alpha   90.00
_cell.angle_beta   90.00
_cell.angle_gamma   90.00
#
_symmetry.space_group_name_H-M   'P 1'
#
loop_
_entity.id
_entity.type
_entity.pdbx_description
1 polymer ?
#
loop_
_entity_poly.entity_id
_entity_poly.type
_entity_poly.pdbx_seq_one_letter_code
_entity_poly.pdbx_strand_id
1 'polypeptide(L)'
;MKFILERTREGQEDLEYLEKAISALLNDRRRASGQKLVTIETAIKNLVTEAQGVANMLLGYYGDTDGLRKKEIKFIADTSINNVTSFTRYTHWIPDGSERTFILYKELQDGSKIVESSVGVSIPNVESVSVYYWNGNLGKPILLEVTIGGGGKPETKHYCHSSTTGGGRGNWSNADNEDKELLYLLDENNCRRNRAVPFNINKPEDTSQIYNDDQVPQCVKDTRKITEYGPKPAPPGGEYTVKECVVYNDPSDPFETGTKVSRVIFGKMNTDISLPNNYPVSRIRVFSQKNVDSTPLILQFVKKGGEEQRWFYSKTLDCLAWGIVNNYRSEGFYNDSAGYYPTDDLTTELDNVRCFRESLVTMNISESVSAGQSYCCIYHSDSREGKVTVSERSVQVGSGTKEIPFHKHAITDESTNLVKIKFSSQWNQGTEIKRITLSKQNLPITGPVSVYAFYCQKNPVLIYIEGGRPLTVNKWFKKNGDTWIQVLNNVPGPEQIDDCTSWTQLNNELTKLGCQSYGECNEPTQSSPLQDPATVVSDLGGVKGSGEKILSDLMNFGKLGYGFAGLFGLDLTLQLVKDIASSSQAEDQIPVPPDATDTGNDSDAESKSAEAQNPAGSSNLDATTPELASRATGQGSPPETAKLTGGELTAAGTDVQDTDTLWNNYYSTLKNIKDYYRHNEQYNAPIEARNLKSMVKKACADVHLDSIFKPEENSGKCIYLQDFYIKFVNLQPLRNYRLNTHRQQEIHRLRNKGLTDDKLLESHVAPFVEMDYVTYLSTFHQFHLIPRYCKYRNAEYIKYLQDLYAYLADFFCRQNPLANSKNLEASMEESFKTSWESNSLQYWKDKTYTLELYNAPSDKLFSSKGVLESFTKGKKYAALLAKHLAREEEAKVSTDNGKDHSASDTNEGPDDATNVLPWYAKSVEHDREIARLEYLVCAYKETLQGTVDASIESVEKRESRTHKELNSLTEEILKAVEETPEVNLEESSEDEDEEKVVYNPLNLPLGWDGKPIPYWLYKLHGLGQEFKCEICGNYSYWGRKAFENHFQEWRHSFGMRCLKIPNTPHFKEITKIEDAFALYEKLKTVSDRNTFKVAQEAECEDSEGNLMSVKAYEDLKRQGLL
;
A
#
# COMPACT_ATOMS: atom_id res chain seq x y z
N MET A 1 -10.08 2.44 19.82
CA MET A 1 -10.09 1.34 18.82
C MET A 1 -9.89 1.98 17.45
N LYS A 2 -9.05 1.44 16.56
CA LYS A 2 -8.83 2.02 15.23
C LYS A 2 -8.94 0.98 14.11
N PHE A 3 -9.93 1.20 13.25
CA PHE A 3 -10.16 0.54 11.98
C PHE A 3 -9.01 0.82 10.99
N ILE A 4 -8.82 0.02 9.93
CA ILE A 4 -7.76 0.25 8.93
C ILE A 4 -8.02 1.52 8.12
N LEU A 5 -9.29 1.88 7.90
CA LEU A 5 -9.69 3.19 7.37
C LEU A 5 -9.31 4.35 8.31
N GLU A 6 -9.48 4.16 9.62
CA GLU A 6 -9.12 5.16 10.64
C GLU A 6 -7.60 5.29 10.82
N ARG A 7 -6.84 4.19 10.66
CA ARG A 7 -5.38 4.21 10.53
C ARG A 7 -4.90 4.85 9.23
N THR A 8 -5.68 4.74 8.15
CA THR A 8 -5.40 5.43 6.88
C THR A 8 -5.59 6.94 7.06
N ARG A 9 -6.68 7.38 7.70
CA ARG A 9 -6.92 8.79 8.07
C ARG A 9 -5.79 9.34 8.94
N GLU A 10 -5.45 8.63 10.02
CA GLU A 10 -4.34 8.98 10.92
C GLU A 10 -3.00 9.10 10.18
N GLY A 11 -2.65 8.15 9.32
CA GLY A 11 -1.42 8.23 8.53
C GLY A 11 -1.41 9.42 7.55
N GLN A 12 -2.55 9.80 6.98
CA GLN A 12 -2.66 10.98 6.12
C GLN A 12 -2.50 12.29 6.91
N GLU A 13 -3.12 12.40 8.08
CA GLU A 13 -2.97 13.55 8.98
C GLU A 13 -1.53 13.66 9.53
N ASP A 14 -0.93 12.54 9.92
CA ASP A 14 0.48 12.46 10.33
C ASP A 14 1.42 12.97 9.23
N LEU A 15 1.19 12.57 7.98
CA LEU A 15 1.96 13.04 6.84
C LEU A 15 1.82 14.56 6.64
N GLU A 16 0.58 15.08 6.72
CA GLU A 16 0.31 16.53 6.63
C GLU A 16 1.00 17.33 7.77
N TYR A 17 1.02 16.80 8.99
CA TYR A 17 1.73 17.42 10.11
C TYR A 17 3.25 17.39 9.94
N LEU A 18 3.81 16.30 9.39
CA LEU A 18 5.25 16.20 9.08
C LEU A 18 5.64 17.18 7.96
N GLU A 19 4.84 17.29 6.90
CA GLU A 19 5.06 18.26 5.80
C GLU A 19 5.00 19.72 6.32
N LYS A 20 4.06 20.04 7.22
CA LYS A 20 4.00 21.35 7.89
C LYS A 20 5.22 21.61 8.78
N ALA A 21 5.71 20.61 9.54
CA ALA A 21 6.89 20.75 10.38
C ALA A 21 8.17 20.95 9.56
N ILE A 22 8.33 20.21 8.46
CA ILE A 22 9.40 20.38 7.47
C ILE A 22 9.35 21.80 6.87
N SER A 23 8.15 22.26 6.49
CA SER A 23 7.95 23.60 5.90
C SER A 23 8.32 24.73 6.87
N ALA A 24 7.97 24.61 8.15
CA ALA A 24 8.38 25.56 9.19
C ALA A 24 9.91 25.60 9.35
N LEU A 25 10.55 24.44 9.46
CA LEU A 25 12.01 24.33 9.57
C LEU A 25 12.75 24.84 8.32
N LEU A 26 12.19 24.68 7.12
CA LEU A 26 12.73 25.24 5.88
C LEU A 26 12.69 26.78 5.84
N ASN A 27 11.79 27.42 6.59
CA ASN A 27 11.79 28.86 6.78
C ASN A 27 12.82 29.30 7.83
N ASP A 28 12.90 28.61 8.97
CA ASP A 28 13.94 28.86 9.99
C ASP A 28 15.35 28.66 9.44
N ARG A 29 15.55 27.67 8.56
CA ARG A 29 16.81 27.40 7.84
C ARG A 29 17.35 28.65 7.14
N ARG A 30 16.49 29.51 6.58
CA ARG A 30 16.92 30.76 5.90
C ARG A 30 17.54 31.79 6.83
N ARG A 31 17.27 31.68 8.14
CA ARG A 31 17.73 32.58 9.22
C ARG A 31 18.82 31.95 10.10
N ALA A 32 19.19 30.69 9.85
CA ALA A 32 20.10 29.93 10.67
C ALA A 32 21.53 29.91 10.12
N SER A 33 22.52 29.82 11.01
CA SER A 33 23.93 29.69 10.67
C SER A 33 24.69 28.83 11.70
N GLY A 34 25.85 28.29 11.32
CA GLY A 34 26.67 27.43 12.17
C GLY A 34 25.89 26.25 12.75
N GLN A 35 26.06 25.99 14.05
CA GLN A 35 25.39 24.89 14.77
C GLN A 35 23.88 24.85 14.53
N LYS A 36 23.19 25.99 14.63
CA LYS A 36 21.73 26.05 14.47
C LYS A 36 21.28 25.62 13.06
N LEU A 37 22.09 25.90 12.03
CA LEU A 37 21.81 25.44 10.67
C LEU A 37 21.93 23.92 10.56
N VAL A 38 23.00 23.33 11.08
CA VAL A 38 23.22 21.87 11.04
C VAL A 38 22.16 21.13 11.87
N THR A 39 21.74 21.68 13.02
CA THR A 39 20.59 21.15 13.79
C THR A 39 19.32 21.12 12.96
N ILE A 40 18.95 22.23 12.32
CA ILE A 40 17.74 22.35 11.51
C ILE A 40 17.80 21.43 10.28
N GLU A 41 18.93 21.37 9.57
CA GLU A 41 19.08 20.47 8.42
C GLU A 41 18.99 18.99 8.82
N THR A 42 19.53 18.61 9.97
CA THR A 42 19.40 17.24 10.50
C THR A 42 17.96 16.94 10.92
N ALA A 43 17.28 17.88 11.59
CA ALA A 43 15.87 17.75 11.97
C ALA A 43 14.97 17.57 10.74
N ILE A 44 15.17 18.36 9.67
CA ILE A 44 14.46 18.21 8.39
C ILE A 44 14.73 16.82 7.80
N LYS A 45 15.99 16.36 7.77
CA LYS A 45 16.36 15.04 7.23
C LYS A 45 15.66 13.90 7.97
N ASN A 46 15.56 13.99 9.30
CA ASN A 46 14.88 13.00 10.13
C ASN A 46 13.37 13.00 9.84
N LEU A 47 12.72 14.15 9.83
CA LEU A 47 11.29 14.28 9.52
C LEU A 47 10.94 13.83 8.08
N VAL A 48 11.81 14.09 7.10
CA VAL A 48 11.64 13.57 5.72
C VAL A 48 11.72 12.05 5.69
N THR A 49 12.60 11.44 6.50
CA THR A 49 12.71 9.98 6.62
C THR A 49 11.47 9.38 7.30
N GLU A 50 10.94 10.04 8.34
CA GLU A 50 9.68 9.68 9.01
C GLU A 50 8.48 9.76 8.06
N ALA A 51 8.36 10.86 7.31
CA ALA A 51 7.32 11.07 6.30
C ALA A 51 7.36 10.01 5.18
N GLN A 52 8.56 9.62 4.72
CA GLN A 52 8.73 8.49 3.80
C GLN A 52 8.28 7.16 4.41
N GLY A 53 8.53 6.93 5.70
CA GLY A 53 8.00 5.76 6.43
C GLY A 53 6.47 5.72 6.44
N VAL A 54 5.83 6.83 6.81
CA VAL A 54 4.36 6.97 6.84
C VAL A 54 3.75 6.81 5.45
N ALA A 55 4.33 7.45 4.42
CA ALA A 55 3.87 7.33 3.04
C ALA A 55 3.95 5.88 2.51
N ASN A 56 5.04 5.16 2.79
CA ASN A 56 5.17 3.75 2.41
C ASN A 56 4.14 2.85 3.13
N MET A 57 3.85 3.12 4.41
CA MET A 57 2.82 2.42 5.18
C MET A 57 1.42 2.67 4.62
N LEU A 58 1.10 3.91 4.25
CA LEU A 58 -0.15 4.26 3.55
C LEU A 58 -0.27 3.57 2.18
N LEU A 59 0.80 3.54 1.38
CA LEU A 59 0.81 2.82 0.09
C LEU A 59 0.50 1.33 0.26
N GLY A 60 0.94 0.71 1.36
CA GLY A 60 0.53 -0.65 1.75
C GLY A 60 -0.98 -0.78 1.96
N TYR A 61 -1.57 0.09 2.78
CA TYR A 61 -3.03 0.09 3.02
C TYR A 61 -3.86 0.40 1.77
N TYR A 62 -3.38 1.27 0.87
CA TYR A 62 -4.06 1.53 -0.41
C TYR A 62 -3.93 0.35 -1.38
N GLY A 63 -2.80 -0.36 -1.36
CA GLY A 63 -2.57 -1.58 -2.15
C GLY A 63 -3.49 -2.74 -1.75
N ASP A 64 -3.84 -2.85 -0.45
CA ASP A 64 -4.82 -3.82 0.09
C ASP A 64 -4.52 -5.28 -0.36
N THR A 65 -3.25 -5.68 -0.21
CA THR A 65 -2.73 -6.98 -0.63
C THR A 65 -3.24 -8.15 0.23
N ASP A 66 -3.58 -7.87 1.49
CA ASP A 66 -4.24 -8.79 2.43
C ASP A 66 -5.78 -8.78 2.29
N GLY A 67 -6.33 -7.85 1.52
CA GLY A 67 -7.76 -7.61 1.37
C GLY A 67 -8.46 -7.08 2.63
N LEU A 68 -7.74 -6.69 3.70
CA LEU A 68 -8.33 -6.26 4.97
C LEU A 68 -9.13 -4.96 4.83
N ARG A 69 -8.66 -4.00 4.03
CA ARG A 69 -9.39 -2.76 3.76
C ARG A 69 -10.64 -3.02 2.92
N LYS A 70 -10.59 -3.92 1.93
CA LYS A 70 -11.82 -4.38 1.22
C LYS A 70 -12.78 -5.12 2.16
N LYS A 71 -12.29 -5.97 3.07
CA LYS A 71 -13.12 -6.69 4.06
C LYS A 71 -13.77 -5.72 5.06
N GLU A 72 -13.05 -4.72 5.54
CA GLU A 72 -13.56 -3.71 6.47
C GLU A 72 -14.60 -2.79 5.82
N ILE A 73 -14.33 -2.29 4.59
CA ILE A 73 -15.33 -1.54 3.80
C ILE A 73 -16.60 -2.38 3.61
N LYS A 74 -16.47 -3.68 3.31
CA LYS A 74 -17.61 -4.60 3.17
C LYS A 74 -18.31 -4.91 4.51
N PHE A 75 -17.64 -4.78 5.65
CA PHE A 75 -18.22 -4.98 6.98
C PHE A 75 -18.98 -3.74 7.46
N ILE A 76 -18.54 -2.53 7.08
CA ILE A 76 -19.23 -1.26 7.36
C ILE A 76 -20.40 -1.02 6.37
N ALA A 77 -20.35 -1.64 5.20
CA ALA A 77 -21.42 -1.58 4.19
C ALA A 77 -22.70 -2.33 4.65
N ASP A 78 -23.78 -1.58 4.88
CA ASP A 78 -25.12 -2.16 4.97
C ASP A 78 -25.65 -2.43 3.55
N THR A 79 -25.78 -3.72 3.22
CA THR A 79 -26.24 -4.21 1.91
C THR A 79 -27.68 -4.73 1.92
N SER A 80 -28.48 -4.43 2.96
CA SER A 80 -29.84 -4.97 3.12
C SER A 80 -30.85 -3.92 3.63
N ILE A 81 -30.86 -2.77 2.96
CA ILE A 81 -31.72 -1.62 3.30
C ILE A 81 -33.19 -1.99 3.08
N ASN A 82 -33.96 -2.20 4.15
CA ASN A 82 -35.40 -2.53 4.11
C ASN A 82 -35.74 -3.68 3.13
N ASN A 83 -34.98 -4.79 3.21
CA ASN A 83 -35.05 -5.96 2.31
C ASN A 83 -34.70 -5.67 0.82
N VAL A 84 -34.06 -4.54 0.52
CA VAL A 84 -33.57 -4.18 -0.82
C VAL A 84 -32.05 -4.34 -0.90
N THR A 85 -31.61 -5.38 -1.60
CA THR A 85 -30.20 -5.81 -1.72
C THR A 85 -29.42 -5.14 -2.87
N SER A 86 -30.08 -4.27 -3.62
CA SER A 86 -29.53 -3.65 -4.84
C SER A 86 -28.90 -2.27 -4.59
N PHE A 87 -28.96 -1.79 -3.35
CA PHE A 87 -28.32 -0.59 -2.87
C PHE A 87 -27.35 -0.94 -1.73
N THR A 88 -26.39 -0.06 -1.47
CA THR A 88 -25.48 -0.13 -0.32
C THR A 88 -25.50 1.20 0.41
N ARG A 89 -25.57 1.15 1.73
CA ARG A 89 -25.45 2.29 2.64
C ARG A 89 -24.12 2.22 3.37
N TYR A 90 -23.39 3.33 3.37
CA TYR A 90 -22.26 3.56 4.26
C TYR A 90 -22.66 4.63 5.27
N THR A 91 -22.68 4.29 6.56
CA THR A 91 -22.97 5.25 7.62
C THR A 91 -21.68 5.66 8.31
N HIS A 92 -21.57 6.95 8.63
CA HIS A 92 -20.44 7.57 9.32
C HIS A 92 -20.93 8.16 10.64
N TRP A 93 -20.34 7.76 11.77
CA TRP A 93 -20.71 8.18 13.12
C TRP A 93 -19.49 8.18 14.05
N ILE A 94 -19.61 8.74 15.26
CA ILE A 94 -18.53 8.71 16.28
C ILE A 94 -18.58 7.36 17.03
N PRO A 95 -17.51 6.53 17.03
CA PRO A 95 -17.58 5.16 17.58
C PRO A 95 -17.77 5.01 19.10
N ASP A 96 -17.62 6.09 19.88
CA ASP A 96 -17.42 6.05 21.34
C ASP A 96 -18.71 5.95 22.18
N GLY A 97 -19.67 5.12 21.77
CA GLY A 97 -20.75 4.60 22.62
C GLY A 97 -21.59 5.60 23.42
N SER A 98 -21.68 6.84 22.96
CA SER A 98 -22.30 7.98 23.66
C SER A 98 -22.99 8.89 22.66
N GLU A 99 -23.95 9.69 23.12
CA GLU A 99 -24.77 10.65 22.35
C GLU A 99 -23.95 11.89 21.90
N ARG A 100 -22.73 11.65 21.41
CA ARG A 100 -21.80 12.67 20.92
C ARG A 100 -22.08 12.96 19.46
N THR A 101 -22.23 14.24 19.17
CA THR A 101 -22.48 14.74 17.82
C THR A 101 -21.30 15.53 17.29
N PHE A 102 -21.25 15.68 15.96
CA PHE A 102 -20.26 16.48 15.24
C PHE A 102 -20.89 17.61 14.43
N ILE A 103 -20.04 18.47 13.90
CA ILE A 103 -20.42 19.55 12.98
C ILE A 103 -20.08 19.08 11.56
N LEU A 104 -21.09 18.97 10.71
CA LEU A 104 -20.93 18.60 9.30
C LEU A 104 -20.83 19.87 8.45
N TYR A 105 -19.71 20.09 7.76
CA TYR A 105 -19.61 21.19 6.78
C TYR A 105 -20.49 20.90 5.57
N LYS A 106 -21.18 21.93 5.06
CA LYS A 106 -22.13 21.81 3.93
C LYS A 106 -21.46 21.78 2.56
N GLU A 107 -20.15 21.99 2.48
CA GLU A 107 -19.40 22.00 1.22
C GLU A 107 -18.65 20.67 1.02
N LEU A 108 -18.86 20.04 -0.14
CA LEU A 108 -18.31 18.73 -0.48
C LEU A 108 -17.09 18.88 -1.41
N GLN A 109 -16.26 17.84 -1.50
CA GLN A 109 -14.98 17.87 -2.22
C GLN A 109 -15.09 18.19 -3.73
N ASP A 110 -16.24 17.89 -4.36
CA ASP A 110 -16.53 18.25 -5.76
C ASP A 110 -17.04 19.69 -5.92
N GLY A 111 -17.13 20.46 -4.83
CA GLY A 111 -17.71 21.80 -4.77
C GLY A 111 -19.23 21.85 -4.93
N SER A 112 -19.93 20.71 -4.85
CA SER A 112 -21.37 20.70 -4.59
C SER A 112 -21.63 21.05 -3.12
N LYS A 113 -22.80 21.60 -2.83
CA LYS A 113 -23.18 21.98 -1.45
C LYS A 113 -24.48 21.33 -1.00
N ILE A 114 -24.55 21.01 0.28
CA ILE A 114 -25.76 20.62 1.00
C ILE A 114 -26.52 21.91 1.31
N VAL A 115 -27.67 22.08 0.67
CA VAL A 115 -28.52 23.27 0.75
C VAL A 115 -29.66 23.02 1.73
N GLU A 116 -29.83 23.95 2.66
CA GLU A 116 -30.96 24.06 3.58
C GLU A 116 -31.45 25.51 3.58
N SER A 117 -32.67 25.73 4.06
CA SER A 117 -33.22 27.07 4.33
C SER A 117 -32.51 27.84 5.46
N SER A 118 -31.53 27.23 6.13
CA SER A 118 -30.78 27.79 7.26
C SER A 118 -29.51 28.51 6.81
N VAL A 119 -29.36 29.78 7.21
CA VAL A 119 -28.17 30.60 6.90
C VAL A 119 -27.00 30.16 7.78
N GLY A 120 -26.19 29.23 7.28
CA GLY A 120 -24.99 28.73 7.96
C GLY A 120 -24.18 27.78 7.07
N VAL A 121 -22.86 27.74 7.28
CA VAL A 121 -21.88 26.98 6.46
C VAL A 121 -21.80 25.50 6.86
N SER A 122 -22.37 25.14 8.01
CA SER A 122 -22.38 23.78 8.55
C SER A 122 -23.74 23.40 9.13
N ILE A 123 -23.95 22.10 9.33
CA ILE A 123 -25.04 21.51 10.10
C ILE A 123 -24.44 21.11 11.47
N PRO A 124 -24.86 21.74 12.58
CA PRO A 124 -24.42 21.35 13.92
C PRO A 124 -25.16 20.07 14.37
N ASN A 125 -24.67 19.46 15.45
CA ASN A 125 -25.38 18.42 16.20
C ASN A 125 -25.73 17.15 15.37
N VAL A 126 -24.88 16.77 14.41
CA VAL A 126 -25.05 15.55 13.61
C VAL A 126 -24.60 14.32 14.41
N GLU A 127 -25.46 13.32 14.56
CA GLU A 127 -25.15 12.00 15.14
C GLU A 127 -24.51 11.09 14.10
N SER A 128 -25.06 11.07 12.88
CA SER A 128 -24.55 10.25 11.78
C SER A 128 -24.90 10.79 10.39
N VAL A 129 -24.09 10.41 9.40
CA VAL A 129 -24.32 10.65 7.98
C VAL A 129 -24.30 9.32 7.23
N SER A 130 -25.40 8.96 6.58
CA SER A 130 -25.49 7.81 5.70
C SER A 130 -25.41 8.24 4.23
N VAL A 131 -24.56 7.58 3.45
CA VAL A 131 -24.42 7.78 2.00
C VAL A 131 -24.90 6.53 1.28
N TYR A 132 -25.87 6.69 0.38
CA TYR A 132 -26.45 5.60 -0.39
C TYR A 132 -25.90 5.55 -1.82
N TYR A 133 -25.66 4.32 -2.28
CA TYR A 133 -25.19 3.99 -3.61
C TYR A 133 -26.05 2.87 -4.22
N TRP A 134 -26.16 2.85 -5.55
CA TRP A 134 -26.66 1.68 -6.28
C TRP A 134 -25.52 0.71 -6.58
N ASN A 135 -25.74 -0.58 -6.41
CA ASN A 135 -24.66 -1.58 -6.49
C ASN A 135 -24.11 -1.74 -7.92
N GLY A 136 -24.90 -1.35 -8.93
CA GLY A 136 -24.44 -1.20 -10.31
C GLY A 136 -23.56 0.04 -10.57
N ASN A 137 -23.42 0.98 -9.64
CA ASN A 137 -22.52 2.14 -9.74
C ASN A 137 -22.13 2.72 -8.37
N LEU A 138 -21.25 2.03 -7.63
CA LEU A 138 -20.69 2.51 -6.36
C LEU A 138 -19.84 3.79 -6.48
N GLY A 139 -19.49 4.23 -7.70
CA GLY A 139 -18.79 5.49 -7.94
C GLY A 139 -19.68 6.73 -7.94
N LYS A 140 -21.01 6.59 -7.81
CA LYS A 140 -21.96 7.71 -7.89
C LYS A 140 -22.98 7.66 -6.74
N PRO A 141 -22.84 8.49 -5.69
CA PRO A 141 -23.83 8.54 -4.63
C PRO A 141 -25.18 9.03 -5.17
N ILE A 142 -26.27 8.46 -4.65
CA ILE A 142 -27.65 8.74 -5.09
C ILE A 142 -28.47 9.49 -4.04
N LEU A 143 -28.23 9.27 -2.75
CA LEU A 143 -28.93 9.92 -1.64
C LEU A 143 -27.96 10.15 -0.49
N LEU A 144 -28.09 11.29 0.19
CA LEU A 144 -27.47 11.53 1.50
C LEU A 144 -28.57 11.53 2.56
N GLU A 145 -28.27 11.01 3.74
CA GLU A 145 -29.13 11.00 4.92
C GLU A 145 -28.30 11.56 6.08
N VAL A 146 -28.81 12.57 6.78
CA VAL A 146 -28.16 13.17 7.94
C VAL A 146 -29.10 13.06 9.12
N THR A 147 -28.66 12.41 10.19
CA THR A 147 -29.40 12.32 11.45
C THR A 147 -28.82 13.32 12.45
N ILE A 148 -29.66 14.23 12.93
CA ILE A 148 -29.34 15.32 13.86
C ILE A 148 -29.97 14.99 15.21
N GLY A 149 -29.20 15.11 16.29
CA GLY A 149 -29.65 14.77 17.64
C GLY A 149 -29.02 15.63 18.73
N GLY A 150 -29.65 15.66 19.91
CA GLY A 150 -29.23 16.53 21.01
C GLY A 150 -30.39 16.98 21.88
N GLY A 151 -30.77 16.14 22.85
CA GLY A 151 -31.78 16.46 23.87
C GLY A 151 -33.25 16.36 23.41
N GLY A 152 -33.51 15.80 22.23
CA GLY A 152 -34.84 15.55 21.69
C GLY A 152 -34.88 14.26 20.86
N LYS A 153 -36.05 13.93 20.29
CA LYS A 153 -36.14 12.82 19.31
C LYS A 153 -35.27 13.18 18.09
N PRO A 154 -34.38 12.29 17.61
CA PRO A 154 -33.50 12.60 16.48
C PRO A 154 -34.29 12.89 15.20
N GLU A 155 -33.81 13.87 14.45
CA GLU A 155 -34.37 14.33 13.17
C GLU A 155 -33.50 13.81 12.03
N THR A 156 -34.05 12.97 11.15
CA THR A 156 -33.34 12.43 9.99
C THR A 156 -33.81 13.13 8.72
N LYS A 157 -32.88 13.71 7.96
CA LYS A 157 -33.14 14.43 6.71
C LYS A 157 -32.49 13.75 5.52
N HIS A 158 -33.26 13.52 4.46
CA HIS A 158 -32.78 12.97 3.19
C HIS A 158 -32.54 14.08 2.18
N TYR A 159 -31.32 14.17 1.64
CA TYR A 159 -30.92 15.15 0.65
C TYR A 159 -30.71 14.48 -0.71
N CYS A 160 -31.48 14.94 -1.69
CA CYS A 160 -31.41 14.51 -3.09
C CYS A 160 -30.55 15.47 -3.90
N HIS A 161 -29.72 14.96 -4.82
CA HIS A 161 -28.91 15.83 -5.67
C HIS A 161 -29.77 16.42 -6.80
N SER A 162 -30.08 17.71 -6.71
CA SER A 162 -30.83 18.43 -7.73
C SER A 162 -30.11 18.40 -9.09
N SER A 163 -30.89 18.32 -10.16
CA SER A 163 -30.42 18.38 -11.55
C SER A 163 -31.09 19.52 -12.33
N THR A 164 -31.53 20.58 -11.65
CA THR A 164 -32.17 21.75 -12.27
C THR A 164 -31.20 22.49 -13.19
N THR A 165 -31.35 22.23 -14.48
CA THR A 165 -30.96 23.05 -15.64
C THR A 165 -29.48 23.46 -15.79
N GLY A 166 -28.83 22.88 -16.80
CA GLY A 166 -27.86 23.58 -17.67
C GLY A 166 -26.63 24.24 -17.03
N GLY A 167 -25.54 23.48 -16.85
CA GLY A 167 -24.18 24.03 -16.73
C GLY A 167 -23.70 24.41 -15.32
N GLY A 168 -24.56 24.40 -14.30
CA GLY A 168 -24.15 24.54 -12.90
C GLY A 168 -23.63 23.23 -12.29
N ARG A 169 -22.80 23.31 -11.24
CA ARG A 169 -22.58 22.18 -10.32
C ARG A 169 -23.89 21.92 -9.56
N GLY A 170 -24.35 20.67 -9.52
CA GLY A 170 -25.60 20.32 -8.84
C GLY A 170 -25.44 20.30 -7.33
N ASN A 171 -26.47 20.74 -6.59
CA ASN A 171 -26.48 20.78 -5.13
C ASN A 171 -27.39 19.71 -4.53
N TRP A 172 -27.13 19.35 -3.28
CA TRP A 172 -27.92 18.39 -2.51
C TRP A 172 -28.98 19.13 -1.70
N SER A 173 -30.26 18.83 -1.89
CA SER A 173 -31.38 19.53 -1.26
C SER A 173 -32.31 18.54 -0.54
N ASN A 174 -32.75 18.90 0.67
CA ASN A 174 -33.74 18.13 1.43
C ASN A 174 -35.20 18.47 1.08
N ALA A 175 -35.47 19.63 0.47
CA ALA A 175 -36.82 20.04 0.08
C ALA A 175 -37.52 19.04 -0.87
N ASP A 176 -38.83 18.90 -0.67
CA ASP A 176 -39.77 18.00 -1.38
C ASP A 176 -39.52 16.49 -1.14
N ASN A 177 -38.72 16.14 -0.12
CA ASN A 177 -38.41 14.76 0.26
C ASN A 177 -39.03 14.33 1.61
N GLU A 178 -39.58 15.27 2.37
CA GLU A 178 -39.99 15.09 3.76
C GLU A 178 -41.16 14.08 3.89
N ASP A 179 -42.11 14.11 2.95
CA ASP A 179 -43.25 13.17 2.88
C ASP A 179 -42.97 11.94 2.01
N LYS A 180 -41.70 11.53 1.83
CA LYS A 180 -41.29 10.47 0.91
C LYS A 180 -40.61 9.29 1.61
N GLU A 181 -41.08 8.08 1.30
CA GLU A 181 -40.44 6.85 1.77
C GLU A 181 -39.03 6.69 1.19
N LEU A 182 -38.10 6.14 1.99
CA LEU A 182 -36.71 5.92 1.58
C LEU A 182 -36.59 5.15 0.24
N LEU A 183 -37.47 4.19 -0.01
CA LEU A 183 -37.45 3.42 -1.26
C LEU A 183 -37.82 4.26 -2.49
N TYR A 184 -38.79 5.17 -2.36
CA TYR A 184 -39.12 6.16 -3.40
C TYR A 184 -37.90 7.04 -3.70
N LEU A 185 -37.24 7.55 -2.65
CA LEU A 185 -36.09 8.44 -2.80
C LEU A 185 -34.90 7.73 -3.46
N LEU A 186 -34.65 6.47 -3.10
CA LEU A 186 -33.61 5.65 -3.73
C LEU A 186 -33.90 5.39 -5.21
N ASP A 187 -35.12 4.99 -5.58
CA ASP A 187 -35.46 4.72 -6.98
C ASP A 187 -35.55 5.98 -7.84
N GLU A 188 -36.09 7.09 -7.33
CA GLU A 188 -36.15 8.36 -8.07
C GLU A 188 -34.75 8.90 -8.37
N ASN A 189 -33.86 8.91 -7.37
CA ASN A 189 -32.48 9.35 -7.58
C ASN A 189 -31.67 8.36 -8.43
N ASN A 190 -31.90 7.05 -8.32
CA ASN A 190 -31.21 6.06 -9.15
C ASN A 190 -31.67 6.13 -10.62
N CYS A 191 -32.96 6.37 -10.85
CA CYS A 191 -33.53 6.63 -12.16
C CYS A 191 -32.94 7.91 -12.79
N ARG A 192 -32.88 9.02 -12.04
CA ARG A 192 -32.30 10.29 -12.51
C ARG A 192 -30.78 10.20 -12.72
N ARG A 193 -30.02 9.63 -11.78
CA ARG A 193 -28.54 9.70 -11.74
C ARG A 193 -27.83 8.55 -12.44
N ASN A 194 -28.37 7.33 -12.38
CA ASN A 194 -27.78 6.12 -12.99
C ASN A 194 -28.60 5.54 -14.15
N ARG A 195 -29.76 6.15 -14.46
CA ARG A 195 -30.68 5.73 -15.54
C ARG A 195 -31.24 4.33 -15.30
N ALA A 196 -31.38 3.92 -14.04
CA ALA A 196 -31.77 2.56 -13.63
C ALA A 196 -33.11 2.54 -12.88
N VAL A 197 -34.04 1.66 -13.29
CA VAL A 197 -35.41 1.55 -12.74
C VAL A 197 -35.76 0.11 -12.31
N PRO A 198 -36.60 -0.10 -11.30
CA PRO A 198 -37.01 -1.46 -10.92
C PRO A 198 -38.00 -2.05 -11.94
N PHE A 199 -38.00 -3.38 -12.08
CA PHE A 199 -38.91 -4.13 -12.95
C PHE A 199 -39.71 -5.15 -12.15
N ASN A 200 -41.05 -5.09 -12.19
CA ASN A 200 -41.93 -6.11 -11.61
C ASN A 200 -42.29 -7.16 -12.66
N ILE A 201 -42.01 -8.44 -12.39
CA ILE A 201 -42.25 -9.52 -13.34
C ILE A 201 -43.75 -9.82 -13.49
N ASN A 202 -44.52 -9.76 -12.39
CA ASN A 202 -45.92 -10.20 -12.36
C ASN A 202 -46.82 -9.22 -13.13
N LYS A 203 -46.64 -7.92 -12.87
CA LYS A 203 -47.33 -6.83 -13.56
C LYS A 203 -46.36 -5.71 -13.93
N PRO A 204 -45.72 -5.78 -15.11
CA PRO A 204 -44.73 -4.79 -15.55
C PRO A 204 -45.18 -3.32 -15.56
N GLU A 205 -46.47 -3.05 -15.77
CA GLU A 205 -47.03 -1.70 -15.83
C GLU A 205 -47.59 -1.19 -14.48
N ASP A 206 -47.81 -2.09 -13.51
CA ASP A 206 -48.56 -1.82 -12.30
C ASP A 206 -47.63 -1.47 -11.13
N THR A 207 -47.32 -0.19 -11.01
CA THR A 207 -46.40 0.34 -10.01
C THR A 207 -46.93 0.26 -8.56
N SER A 208 -48.23 0.01 -8.35
CA SER A 208 -48.84 -0.26 -7.03
C SER A 208 -48.23 -1.48 -6.31
N GLN A 209 -47.60 -2.38 -7.08
CA GLN A 209 -46.94 -3.57 -6.58
C GLN A 209 -45.54 -3.28 -6.03
N ILE A 210 -44.97 -2.10 -6.31
CA ILE A 210 -43.65 -1.66 -5.84
C ILE A 210 -43.78 -0.53 -4.80
N TYR A 211 -44.68 0.42 -5.04
CA TYR A 211 -44.88 1.61 -4.23
C TYR A 211 -46.36 1.75 -3.83
N ASN A 212 -46.65 2.54 -2.81
CA ASN A 212 -48.03 2.94 -2.48
C ASN A 212 -48.55 3.92 -3.55
N ASP A 213 -49.86 3.91 -3.87
CA ASP A 213 -50.40 4.47 -5.12
C ASP A 213 -50.10 5.97 -5.35
N ASP A 214 -50.10 6.78 -4.29
CA ASP A 214 -49.79 8.22 -4.34
C ASP A 214 -48.26 8.54 -4.36
N GLN A 215 -47.41 7.50 -4.29
CA GLN A 215 -45.97 7.59 -4.05
C GLN A 215 -45.15 6.82 -5.10
N VAL A 216 -45.49 6.94 -6.38
CA VAL A 216 -44.70 6.37 -7.50
C VAL A 216 -43.62 7.38 -7.97
N PRO A 217 -42.32 7.00 -8.03
CA PRO A 217 -41.23 7.86 -8.53
C PRO A 217 -41.50 8.45 -9.91
N GLN A 218 -41.45 9.78 -10.03
CA GLN A 218 -41.80 10.52 -11.25
C GLN A 218 -40.93 10.11 -12.46
N CYS A 219 -39.63 9.89 -12.27
CA CYS A 219 -38.71 9.45 -13.32
C CYS A 219 -39.05 8.04 -13.83
N VAL A 220 -39.51 7.14 -12.95
CA VAL A 220 -39.97 5.79 -13.32
C VAL A 220 -41.32 5.85 -14.04
N LYS A 221 -42.21 6.76 -13.63
CA LYS A 221 -43.55 6.95 -14.18
C LYS A 221 -43.56 7.59 -15.58
N ASP A 222 -42.81 8.67 -15.75
CA ASP A 222 -42.89 9.56 -16.91
C ASP A 222 -41.70 9.42 -17.87
N THR A 223 -40.48 9.26 -17.34
CA THR A 223 -39.23 9.38 -18.13
C THR A 223 -38.68 8.04 -18.61
N ARG A 224 -38.77 6.99 -17.78
CA ARG A 224 -38.14 5.67 -18.00
C ARG A 224 -39.12 4.52 -17.75
N LYS A 225 -40.37 4.74 -18.20
CA LYS A 225 -41.48 3.81 -18.05
C LYS A 225 -41.19 2.46 -18.72
N ILE A 226 -41.70 1.37 -18.13
CA ILE A 226 -41.82 0.06 -18.78
C ILE A 226 -43.29 -0.15 -19.14
N THR A 227 -43.58 -0.58 -20.38
CA THR A 227 -44.94 -0.88 -20.84
C THR A 227 -45.00 -2.27 -21.48
N GLU A 228 -46.17 -2.90 -21.47
CA GLU A 228 -46.41 -4.09 -22.30
C GLU A 228 -46.46 -3.67 -23.78
N TYR A 229 -46.02 -4.56 -24.67
CA TYR A 229 -45.96 -4.36 -26.12
C TYR A 229 -46.73 -5.49 -26.81
N GLY A 230 -47.18 -5.22 -28.05
CA GLY A 230 -48.21 -6.00 -28.73
C GLY A 230 -47.98 -7.53 -28.79
N PRO A 231 -49.06 -8.33 -28.88
CA PRO A 231 -49.04 -9.77 -28.68
C PRO A 231 -48.04 -10.48 -29.59
N LYS A 232 -47.20 -11.32 -28.99
CA LYS A 232 -46.21 -12.15 -29.68
C LYS A 232 -46.79 -13.51 -30.07
N PRO A 233 -46.24 -14.17 -31.11
CA PRO A 233 -46.49 -15.59 -31.36
C PRO A 233 -46.18 -16.44 -30.12
N ALA A 234 -47.09 -17.35 -29.77
CA ALA A 234 -46.86 -18.33 -28.70
C ALA A 234 -45.79 -19.35 -29.12
N PRO A 235 -44.97 -19.87 -28.18
CA PRO A 235 -44.05 -20.98 -28.45
C PRO A 235 -44.78 -22.21 -29.04
N PRO A 236 -44.13 -22.97 -29.95
CA PRO A 236 -44.71 -24.15 -30.59
C PRO A 236 -45.40 -25.12 -29.61
N GLY A 237 -46.62 -25.53 -29.95
CA GLY A 237 -47.52 -26.28 -29.06
C GLY A 237 -48.56 -25.42 -28.33
N GLY A 238 -48.37 -24.09 -28.22
CA GLY A 238 -49.45 -23.15 -27.85
C GLY A 238 -49.95 -23.21 -26.41
N GLU A 239 -49.25 -23.96 -25.54
CA GLU A 239 -49.45 -24.06 -24.08
C GLU A 239 -48.79 -22.92 -23.29
N TYR A 240 -47.83 -22.24 -23.90
CA TYR A 240 -47.07 -21.16 -23.26
C TYR A 240 -47.49 -19.81 -23.82
N THR A 241 -47.44 -18.79 -22.96
CA THR A 241 -47.67 -17.38 -23.31
C THR A 241 -46.41 -16.57 -23.11
N VAL A 242 -46.21 -15.59 -23.97
CA VAL A 242 -45.09 -14.64 -23.89
C VAL A 242 -45.62 -13.21 -23.89
N LYS A 243 -45.27 -12.47 -22.85
CA LYS A 243 -45.43 -11.01 -22.80
C LYS A 243 -44.12 -10.36 -23.19
N GLU A 244 -44.13 -9.42 -24.13
CA GLU A 244 -42.99 -8.52 -24.37
C GLU A 244 -43.28 -7.18 -23.71
N CYS A 245 -42.29 -6.62 -23.02
CA CYS A 245 -42.32 -5.27 -22.48
C CYS A 245 -41.24 -4.43 -23.15
N VAL A 246 -41.56 -3.19 -23.48
CA VAL A 246 -40.60 -2.19 -23.97
C VAL A 246 -40.16 -1.34 -22.79
N VAL A 247 -38.85 -1.13 -22.67
CA VAL A 247 -38.26 -0.22 -21.69
C VAL A 247 -38.01 1.11 -22.39
N TYR A 248 -38.75 2.16 -21.99
CA TYR A 248 -38.57 3.48 -22.59
C TYR A 248 -37.25 4.12 -22.16
N ASN A 249 -36.66 4.81 -23.13
CA ASN A 249 -35.52 5.68 -22.93
C ASN A 249 -36.02 7.12 -22.94
N ASP A 250 -35.44 7.93 -22.07
CA ASP A 250 -35.58 9.38 -22.04
C ASP A 250 -35.34 9.98 -23.44
N PRO A 251 -36.35 10.58 -24.09
CA PRO A 251 -36.22 11.16 -25.42
C PRO A 251 -35.27 12.37 -25.48
N SER A 252 -34.86 12.90 -24.32
CA SER A 252 -33.95 14.03 -24.20
C SER A 252 -32.49 13.65 -23.93
N ASP A 253 -32.14 12.35 -23.83
CA ASP A 253 -30.75 11.90 -23.65
C ASP A 253 -29.94 11.98 -24.96
N PRO A 254 -29.09 13.00 -25.18
CA PRO A 254 -28.43 13.23 -26.46
C PRO A 254 -27.34 12.19 -26.78
N PHE A 255 -27.01 11.34 -25.80
CA PHE A 255 -26.02 10.27 -25.91
C PHE A 255 -26.67 8.87 -26.05
N GLU A 256 -28.01 8.79 -26.12
CA GLU A 256 -28.77 7.55 -26.35
C GLU A 256 -28.41 6.37 -25.43
N THR A 257 -27.92 6.63 -24.22
CA THR A 257 -27.25 5.62 -23.36
C THR A 257 -28.16 4.47 -22.88
N GLY A 258 -29.48 4.71 -22.90
CA GLY A 258 -30.50 3.74 -22.54
C GLY A 258 -30.87 3.71 -21.06
N THR A 259 -31.96 2.99 -20.76
CA THR A 259 -32.44 2.70 -19.41
C THR A 259 -31.94 1.33 -18.94
N LYS A 260 -31.46 1.23 -17.70
CA LYS A 260 -31.02 -0.01 -17.04
C LYS A 260 -32.12 -0.51 -16.10
N VAL A 261 -32.08 -1.79 -15.72
CA VAL A 261 -32.91 -2.31 -14.62
C VAL A 261 -32.10 -2.24 -13.33
N SER A 262 -32.63 -1.59 -12.29
CA SER A 262 -31.96 -1.42 -11.00
C SER A 262 -32.04 -2.68 -10.12
N ARG A 263 -33.20 -3.36 -10.18
CA ARG A 263 -33.52 -4.64 -9.53
C ARG A 263 -34.77 -5.27 -10.16
N VAL A 264 -34.93 -6.59 -9.97
CA VAL A 264 -36.10 -7.35 -10.48
C VAL A 264 -36.92 -7.88 -9.30
N ILE A 265 -38.24 -7.69 -9.38
CA ILE A 265 -39.19 -7.84 -8.27
C ILE A 265 -40.31 -8.83 -8.66
N PHE A 266 -40.74 -9.66 -7.73
CA PHE A 266 -41.96 -10.46 -7.84
C PHE A 266 -42.89 -10.17 -6.66
N GLY A 267 -44.12 -9.74 -6.95
CA GLY A 267 -45.00 -9.17 -5.92
C GLY A 267 -44.36 -7.94 -5.28
N LYS A 268 -44.15 -7.98 -3.95
CA LYS A 268 -43.40 -6.98 -3.17
C LYS A 268 -41.97 -7.40 -2.78
N MET A 269 -41.47 -8.55 -3.25
CA MET A 269 -40.16 -9.09 -2.87
C MET A 269 -39.14 -9.03 -4.02
N ASN A 270 -37.88 -8.79 -3.67
CA ASN A 270 -36.78 -8.76 -4.64
C ASN A 270 -36.32 -10.18 -4.99
N THR A 271 -35.94 -10.39 -6.25
CA THR A 271 -35.39 -11.66 -6.76
C THR A 271 -33.86 -11.67 -6.72
N ASP A 272 -33.24 -12.85 -6.89
CA ASP A 272 -31.78 -13.01 -7.03
C ASP A 272 -31.23 -12.57 -8.41
N ILE A 273 -32.06 -12.05 -9.32
CA ILE A 273 -31.64 -11.62 -10.66
C ILE A 273 -30.81 -10.33 -10.60
N SER A 274 -29.52 -10.45 -10.88
CA SER A 274 -28.61 -9.34 -11.16
C SER A 274 -28.26 -9.23 -12.66
N LEU A 275 -28.25 -8.02 -13.21
CA LEU A 275 -27.75 -7.71 -14.55
C LEU A 275 -26.42 -6.94 -14.48
N PRO A 276 -25.55 -7.02 -15.51
CA PRO A 276 -24.28 -6.29 -15.52
C PRO A 276 -24.45 -4.76 -15.44
N ASN A 277 -23.54 -4.10 -14.74
CA ASN A 277 -23.55 -2.66 -14.46
C ASN A 277 -23.71 -1.76 -15.71
N ASN A 278 -23.30 -2.25 -16.89
CA ASN A 278 -23.48 -1.57 -18.18
C ASN A 278 -24.41 -2.33 -19.15
N TYR A 279 -25.56 -2.79 -18.65
CA TYR A 279 -26.59 -3.47 -19.43
C TYR A 279 -27.86 -2.61 -19.56
N PRO A 280 -27.88 -1.60 -20.46
CA PRO A 280 -29.12 -0.91 -20.81
C PRO A 280 -30.06 -1.88 -21.53
N VAL A 281 -31.31 -1.98 -21.08
CA VAL A 281 -32.32 -2.90 -21.60
C VAL A 281 -33.23 -2.15 -22.57
N SER A 282 -33.61 -2.78 -23.68
CA SER A 282 -34.59 -2.23 -24.64
C SER A 282 -35.92 -2.99 -24.61
N ARG A 283 -35.86 -4.31 -24.43
CA ARG A 283 -37.03 -5.19 -24.33
C ARG A 283 -36.82 -6.24 -23.25
N ILE A 284 -37.89 -6.58 -22.55
CA ILE A 284 -37.95 -7.70 -21.60
C ILE A 284 -39.02 -8.67 -22.11
N ARG A 285 -38.82 -9.98 -21.98
CA ARG A 285 -39.89 -10.97 -22.24
C ARG A 285 -40.12 -11.87 -21.05
N VAL A 286 -41.39 -12.08 -20.72
CA VAL A 286 -41.84 -12.95 -19.63
C VAL A 286 -42.59 -14.13 -20.24
N PHE A 287 -42.12 -15.35 -19.98
CA PHE A 287 -42.74 -16.58 -20.45
C PHE A 287 -43.44 -17.28 -19.28
N SER A 288 -44.70 -17.66 -19.49
CA SER A 288 -45.58 -18.27 -18.47
C SER A 288 -46.44 -19.38 -19.06
N GLN A 289 -47.04 -20.21 -18.20
CA GLN A 289 -48.04 -21.19 -18.60
C GLN A 289 -49.38 -20.49 -18.93
N LYS A 290 -50.00 -20.89 -20.05
CA LYS A 290 -51.31 -20.39 -20.48
C LYS A 290 -52.44 -20.98 -19.62
N ASN A 291 -53.47 -20.18 -19.35
CA ASN A 291 -54.69 -20.54 -18.60
C ASN A 291 -54.45 -21.04 -17.15
N VAL A 292 -53.32 -20.66 -16.54
CA VAL A 292 -53.02 -20.85 -15.12
C VAL A 292 -52.73 -19.47 -14.53
N ASP A 293 -52.86 -19.30 -13.21
CA ASP A 293 -52.25 -18.17 -12.49
C ASP A 293 -50.80 -18.05 -12.96
N SER A 294 -50.46 -16.90 -13.55
CA SER A 294 -49.47 -16.87 -14.64
C SER A 294 -48.02 -16.81 -14.18
N THR A 295 -47.65 -17.71 -13.28
CA THR A 295 -46.33 -17.88 -12.68
C THR A 295 -45.24 -17.90 -13.75
N PRO A 296 -44.28 -16.95 -13.69
CA PRO A 296 -43.15 -16.91 -14.60
C PRO A 296 -42.33 -18.22 -14.60
N LEU A 297 -41.88 -18.60 -15.80
CA LEU A 297 -41.00 -19.75 -16.05
C LEU A 297 -39.62 -19.29 -16.51
N ILE A 298 -39.59 -18.42 -17.52
CA ILE A 298 -38.36 -17.90 -18.16
C ILE A 298 -38.49 -16.38 -18.37
N LEU A 299 -37.36 -15.68 -18.27
CA LEU A 299 -37.19 -14.27 -18.57
C LEU A 299 -36.10 -14.06 -19.63
N GLN A 300 -36.31 -13.12 -20.54
CA GLN A 300 -35.31 -12.63 -21.49
C GLN A 300 -35.13 -11.12 -21.29
N PHE A 301 -33.90 -10.65 -21.10
CA PHE A 301 -33.55 -9.22 -21.09
C PHE A 301 -32.70 -8.92 -22.33
N VAL A 302 -33.25 -8.16 -23.29
CA VAL A 302 -32.58 -7.79 -24.55
C VAL A 302 -31.89 -6.44 -24.37
N LYS A 303 -30.57 -6.39 -24.53
CA LYS A 303 -29.77 -5.16 -24.42
C LYS A 303 -30.16 -4.15 -25.51
N LYS A 304 -30.02 -2.85 -25.24
CA LYS A 304 -30.10 -1.83 -26.28
C LYS A 304 -29.00 -2.10 -27.33
N GLY A 305 -29.36 -2.01 -28.62
CA GLY A 305 -28.55 -2.49 -29.74
C GLY A 305 -28.95 -3.88 -30.24
N GLY A 306 -29.52 -4.74 -29.39
CA GLY A 306 -30.04 -6.07 -29.76
C GLY A 306 -28.99 -7.18 -29.88
N GLU A 307 -27.70 -6.84 -29.94
CA GLU A 307 -26.56 -7.78 -30.08
C GLU A 307 -26.38 -8.72 -28.89
N GLU A 308 -26.80 -8.31 -27.69
CA GLU A 308 -26.66 -9.10 -26.46
C GLU A 308 -28.02 -9.35 -25.81
N GLN A 309 -28.22 -10.58 -25.33
CA GLN A 309 -29.41 -11.02 -24.62
C GLN A 309 -29.01 -11.87 -23.41
N ARG A 310 -29.76 -11.75 -22.31
CA ARG A 310 -29.58 -12.54 -21.09
C ARG A 310 -30.87 -13.26 -20.76
N TRP A 311 -30.76 -14.56 -20.48
CA TRP A 311 -31.89 -15.45 -20.25
C TRP A 311 -31.80 -16.05 -18.85
N PHE A 312 -32.93 -16.05 -18.14
CA PHE A 312 -33.06 -16.58 -16.79
C PHE A 312 -34.23 -17.55 -16.70
N TYR A 313 -34.11 -18.59 -15.88
CA TYR A 313 -35.18 -19.55 -15.58
C TYR A 313 -35.50 -19.55 -14.08
N SER A 314 -36.77 -19.73 -13.74
CA SER A 314 -37.23 -19.76 -12.34
C SER A 314 -36.89 -21.10 -11.71
N LYS A 315 -36.19 -21.07 -10.57
CA LYS A 315 -35.84 -22.28 -9.79
C LYS A 315 -36.97 -22.69 -8.85
N THR A 316 -37.69 -21.72 -8.29
CA THR A 316 -38.64 -21.89 -7.17
C THR A 316 -40.05 -21.43 -7.55
N LEU A 317 -41.08 -22.00 -6.91
CA LEU A 317 -42.49 -21.70 -7.23
C LEU A 317 -42.91 -20.28 -6.81
N ASP A 318 -42.19 -19.68 -5.87
CA ASP A 318 -42.35 -18.28 -5.43
C ASP A 318 -41.74 -17.26 -6.41
N CYS A 319 -41.01 -17.70 -7.44
CA CYS A 319 -40.27 -16.87 -8.39
C CYS A 319 -39.29 -15.86 -7.74
N LEU A 320 -38.75 -16.18 -6.56
CA LEU A 320 -37.69 -15.39 -5.92
C LEU A 320 -36.29 -15.80 -6.38
N ALA A 321 -36.06 -17.09 -6.64
CA ALA A 321 -34.77 -17.63 -7.05
C ALA A 321 -34.74 -18.05 -8.54
N TRP A 322 -33.68 -17.66 -9.24
CA TRP A 322 -33.53 -17.79 -10.69
C TRP A 322 -32.13 -18.27 -11.09
N GLY A 323 -32.04 -19.08 -12.13
CA GLY A 323 -30.76 -19.49 -12.73
C GLY A 323 -30.57 -18.88 -14.11
N ILE A 324 -29.33 -18.90 -14.62
CA ILE A 324 -28.99 -18.40 -15.95
C ILE A 324 -29.14 -19.54 -16.98
N VAL A 325 -29.79 -19.25 -18.12
CA VAL A 325 -29.76 -20.13 -19.29
C VAL A 325 -28.51 -19.81 -20.10
N ASN A 326 -27.67 -20.82 -20.36
CA ASN A 326 -26.40 -20.63 -21.07
C ASN A 326 -26.63 -20.16 -22.52
N ASN A 327 -25.79 -19.25 -23.02
CA ASN A 327 -25.92 -18.68 -24.37
C ASN A 327 -26.16 -19.74 -25.47
N TYR A 328 -25.36 -20.82 -25.49
CA TYR A 328 -25.47 -21.90 -26.49
C TYR A 328 -26.82 -22.64 -26.49
N ARG A 329 -27.58 -22.62 -25.37
CA ARG A 329 -28.97 -23.14 -25.35
C ARG A 329 -29.93 -22.14 -25.97
N SER A 330 -29.72 -20.85 -25.72
CA SER A 330 -30.61 -19.78 -26.19
C SER A 330 -30.45 -19.40 -27.68
N GLU A 331 -29.35 -19.81 -28.32
CA GLU A 331 -29.12 -19.57 -29.76
C GLU A 331 -30.21 -20.18 -30.66
N GLY A 332 -30.73 -21.36 -30.29
CA GLY A 332 -31.80 -22.04 -31.03
C GLY A 332 -33.21 -21.51 -30.77
N PHE A 333 -33.44 -20.66 -29.77
CA PHE A 333 -34.80 -20.30 -29.27
C PHE A 333 -35.66 -19.50 -30.25
N TYR A 334 -35.06 -18.88 -31.26
CA TYR A 334 -35.74 -18.10 -32.30
C TYR A 334 -35.12 -18.43 -33.66
N ASN A 335 -35.96 -18.51 -34.72
CA ASN A 335 -35.46 -18.71 -36.08
C ASN A 335 -35.08 -17.39 -36.79
N ASP A 336 -35.29 -16.25 -36.14
CA ASP A 336 -35.03 -14.91 -36.66
C ASP A 336 -34.26 -14.03 -35.65
N SER A 337 -33.39 -13.14 -36.15
CA SER A 337 -32.55 -12.28 -35.31
C SER A 337 -33.31 -11.15 -34.58
N ALA A 338 -34.59 -10.90 -34.88
CA ALA A 338 -35.42 -9.98 -34.10
C ALA A 338 -36.11 -10.70 -32.91
N GLY A 339 -36.03 -12.03 -32.87
CA GLY A 339 -36.67 -12.89 -31.89
C GLY A 339 -38.19 -12.76 -31.91
N TYR A 340 -38.80 -12.88 -33.09
CA TYR A 340 -40.25 -12.82 -33.28
C TYR A 340 -40.89 -14.22 -33.35
N TYR A 341 -40.22 -15.20 -33.96
CA TYR A 341 -40.72 -16.55 -34.23
C TYR A 341 -40.04 -17.60 -33.33
N PRO A 342 -40.65 -17.97 -32.18
CA PRO A 342 -40.07 -18.93 -31.24
C PRO A 342 -40.04 -20.36 -31.80
N THR A 343 -39.06 -21.16 -31.37
CA THR A 343 -38.83 -22.53 -31.83
C THR A 343 -39.24 -23.60 -30.82
N ASP A 344 -39.16 -24.87 -31.27
CA ASP A 344 -39.33 -26.04 -30.41
C ASP A 344 -38.23 -26.17 -29.33
N ASP A 345 -37.07 -25.53 -29.50
CA ASP A 345 -36.00 -25.51 -28.49
C ASP A 345 -36.42 -24.66 -27.28
N LEU A 346 -37.02 -23.49 -27.52
CA LEU A 346 -37.59 -22.65 -26.45
C LEU A 346 -38.73 -23.37 -25.71
N THR A 347 -39.57 -24.10 -26.45
CA THR A 347 -40.62 -24.93 -25.83
C THR A 347 -40.02 -26.07 -25.01
N THR A 348 -38.94 -26.67 -25.49
CA THR A 348 -38.21 -27.74 -24.78
C THR A 348 -37.53 -27.20 -23.51
N GLU A 349 -37.05 -25.96 -23.52
CA GLU A 349 -36.52 -25.33 -22.30
C GLU A 349 -37.61 -24.97 -21.29
N LEU A 350 -38.78 -24.50 -21.76
CA LEU A 350 -39.94 -24.28 -20.88
C LEU A 350 -40.41 -25.61 -20.25
N ASP A 351 -40.46 -26.69 -21.02
CA ASP A 351 -40.70 -28.05 -20.51
C ASP A 351 -39.60 -28.49 -19.51
N ASN A 352 -38.31 -28.16 -19.76
CA ASN A 352 -37.21 -28.47 -18.85
C ASN A 352 -37.38 -27.81 -17.47
N VAL A 353 -37.80 -26.54 -17.44
CA VAL A 353 -38.05 -25.80 -16.19
C VAL A 353 -39.22 -26.39 -15.41
N ARG A 354 -40.29 -26.83 -16.08
CA ARG A 354 -41.43 -27.48 -15.42
C ARG A 354 -41.10 -28.90 -14.92
N CYS A 355 -40.25 -29.64 -15.64
CA CYS A 355 -39.72 -30.92 -15.17
C CYS A 355 -38.83 -30.76 -13.92
N PHE A 356 -38.09 -29.65 -13.81
CA PHE A 356 -37.30 -29.27 -12.64
C PHE A 356 -38.18 -28.89 -11.45
N ARG A 357 -38.99 -27.84 -11.60
CA ARG A 357 -39.71 -27.17 -10.51
C ARG A 357 -41.03 -27.84 -10.11
N GLU A 358 -41.72 -28.49 -11.05
CA GLU A 358 -43.09 -28.99 -10.88
C GLU A 358 -43.19 -30.53 -11.05
N SER A 359 -42.06 -31.23 -11.26
CA SER A 359 -42.00 -32.68 -11.59
C SER A 359 -42.93 -33.08 -12.75
N LEU A 360 -43.05 -32.21 -13.75
CA LEU A 360 -43.86 -32.43 -14.95
C LEU A 360 -42.98 -32.85 -16.13
N VAL A 361 -43.04 -34.12 -16.50
CA VAL A 361 -42.16 -34.73 -17.51
C VAL A 361 -42.81 -34.73 -18.90
N THR A 362 -42.10 -34.15 -19.86
CA THR A 362 -42.30 -34.40 -21.30
C THR A 362 -41.43 -35.59 -21.72
N MET A 363 -42.05 -36.74 -21.98
CA MET A 363 -41.35 -37.95 -22.40
C MET A 363 -40.99 -37.88 -23.89
N ASN A 364 -39.74 -38.18 -24.23
CA ASN A 364 -39.22 -38.14 -25.59
C ASN A 364 -38.96 -39.57 -26.10
N ILE A 365 -39.84 -40.07 -26.97
CA ILE A 365 -39.76 -41.41 -27.57
C ILE A 365 -39.16 -41.36 -28.99
N SER A 366 -38.16 -40.49 -29.18
CA SER A 366 -37.31 -40.52 -30.37
C SER A 366 -36.31 -41.67 -30.24
N GLU A 367 -36.09 -42.44 -31.31
CA GLU A 367 -35.16 -43.58 -31.31
C GLU A 367 -33.76 -43.19 -30.81
N SER A 368 -33.26 -42.02 -31.22
CA SER A 368 -31.97 -41.46 -30.80
C SER A 368 -31.83 -41.15 -29.30
N VAL A 369 -32.96 -40.95 -28.60
CA VAL A 369 -33.01 -40.75 -27.14
C VAL A 369 -33.28 -42.06 -26.42
N SER A 370 -33.88 -43.02 -27.11
CA SER A 370 -34.27 -44.33 -26.57
C SER A 370 -33.08 -45.27 -26.37
N ALA A 371 -31.96 -45.02 -27.05
CA ALA A 371 -30.71 -45.77 -26.88
C ALA A 371 -29.89 -45.39 -25.61
N GLY A 372 -30.35 -44.42 -24.80
CA GLY A 372 -29.78 -44.13 -23.48
C GLY A 372 -30.48 -44.93 -22.37
N GLN A 373 -29.85 -45.10 -21.19
CA GLN A 373 -30.45 -45.88 -20.08
C GLN A 373 -31.41 -45.09 -19.17
N SER A 374 -31.24 -43.78 -19.05
CA SER A 374 -32.24 -42.89 -18.45
C SER A 374 -32.07 -41.46 -18.96
N TYR A 375 -33.12 -40.64 -18.82
CA TYR A 375 -33.06 -39.22 -19.11
C TYR A 375 -33.99 -38.41 -18.20
N CYS A 376 -33.74 -37.10 -18.16
CA CYS A 376 -34.54 -36.12 -17.44
C CYS A 376 -34.47 -34.78 -18.21
N CYS A 377 -34.97 -33.69 -17.63
CA CYS A 377 -34.55 -32.36 -18.08
C CYS A 377 -33.09 -32.07 -17.68
N ILE A 378 -32.47 -31.14 -18.40
CA ILE A 378 -31.06 -30.73 -18.23
C ILE A 378 -30.69 -30.21 -16.84
N TYR A 379 -31.68 -29.87 -16.01
CA TYR A 379 -31.50 -29.35 -14.65
C TYR A 379 -31.35 -30.45 -13.57
N HIS A 380 -31.34 -31.73 -13.98
CA HIS A 380 -31.03 -32.88 -13.11
C HIS A 380 -29.81 -33.66 -13.63
N SER A 381 -28.74 -32.97 -14.06
CA SER A 381 -27.51 -33.61 -14.55
C SER A 381 -26.77 -34.43 -13.49
N ASP A 382 -26.93 -34.05 -12.21
CA ASP A 382 -26.06 -34.51 -11.12
C ASP A 382 -26.66 -35.70 -10.35
N SER A 383 -27.95 -35.99 -10.56
CA SER A 383 -28.60 -37.22 -10.10
C SER A 383 -28.21 -38.39 -11.01
N ARG A 384 -27.69 -39.47 -10.42
CA ARG A 384 -27.23 -40.68 -11.14
C ARG A 384 -28.34 -41.46 -11.88
N GLU A 385 -29.60 -41.07 -11.69
CA GLU A 385 -30.79 -41.68 -12.26
C GLU A 385 -31.73 -40.57 -12.77
N GLY A 386 -32.16 -40.65 -14.04
CA GLY A 386 -33.12 -39.71 -14.63
C GLY A 386 -34.58 -40.07 -14.31
N LYS A 387 -35.48 -39.07 -14.20
CA LYS A 387 -36.93 -39.26 -13.92
C LYS A 387 -37.65 -40.16 -14.94
N VAL A 388 -37.07 -40.38 -16.13
CA VAL A 388 -37.48 -41.44 -17.06
C VAL A 388 -36.34 -42.44 -17.21
N THR A 389 -36.55 -43.66 -16.73
CA THR A 389 -35.68 -44.81 -17.06
C THR A 389 -36.06 -45.36 -18.44
N VAL A 390 -35.09 -45.91 -19.17
CA VAL A 390 -35.31 -46.50 -20.49
C VAL A 390 -34.64 -47.87 -20.56
N SER A 391 -35.37 -48.85 -21.09
CA SER A 391 -34.82 -50.18 -21.38
C SER A 391 -35.24 -50.65 -22.76
N GLU A 392 -34.26 -51.09 -23.55
CA GLU A 392 -34.51 -51.90 -24.75
C GLU A 392 -34.85 -53.32 -24.30
N ARG A 393 -35.96 -53.86 -24.82
CA ARG A 393 -36.49 -55.20 -24.55
C ARG A 393 -37.17 -55.72 -25.81
N SER A 394 -37.52 -56.99 -25.85
CA SER A 394 -38.24 -57.59 -26.96
C SER A 394 -39.39 -58.48 -26.51
N VAL A 395 -40.42 -58.59 -27.35
CA VAL A 395 -41.48 -59.59 -27.19
C VAL A 395 -40.96 -60.91 -27.76
N GLN A 396 -40.72 -61.88 -26.88
CA GLN A 396 -40.22 -63.22 -27.21
C GLN A 396 -41.33 -64.26 -27.04
N VAL A 397 -41.54 -65.12 -28.05
CA VAL A 397 -42.41 -66.30 -27.93
C VAL A 397 -41.75 -67.51 -28.61
N GLY A 398 -41.93 -68.70 -28.01
CA GLY A 398 -41.17 -69.90 -28.33
C GLY A 398 -39.76 -69.86 -27.72
N SER A 399 -38.84 -70.67 -28.24
CA SER A 399 -37.51 -70.92 -27.64
C SER A 399 -36.48 -69.78 -27.80
N GLY A 400 -36.90 -68.52 -27.69
CA GLY A 400 -36.04 -67.33 -27.80
C GLY A 400 -35.57 -66.99 -29.23
N THR A 401 -36.09 -67.66 -30.26
CA THR A 401 -35.59 -67.50 -31.65
C THR A 401 -36.29 -66.40 -32.46
N LYS A 402 -37.30 -65.72 -31.91
CA LYS A 402 -38.10 -64.68 -32.59
C LYS A 402 -38.44 -63.56 -31.63
N GLU A 403 -38.12 -62.33 -32.05
CA GLU A 403 -38.14 -61.16 -31.19
C GLU A 403 -38.77 -59.96 -31.91
N ILE A 404 -39.63 -59.21 -31.21
CA ILE A 404 -40.13 -57.90 -31.66
C ILE A 404 -39.57 -56.83 -30.70
N PRO A 405 -38.58 -56.02 -31.10
CA PRO A 405 -37.92 -55.07 -30.20
C PRO A 405 -38.80 -53.85 -29.90
N PHE A 406 -38.70 -53.34 -28.67
CA PHE A 406 -39.34 -52.12 -28.20
C PHE A 406 -38.46 -51.39 -27.16
N HIS A 407 -38.70 -50.10 -27.00
CA HIS A 407 -38.11 -49.31 -25.93
C HIS A 407 -39.17 -48.97 -24.88
N LYS A 408 -38.94 -49.39 -23.63
CA LYS A 408 -39.80 -49.09 -22.48
C LYS A 408 -39.26 -47.86 -21.75
N HIS A 409 -40.00 -46.76 -21.80
CA HIS A 409 -39.74 -45.53 -21.07
C HIS A 409 -40.61 -45.48 -19.80
N ALA A 410 -40.01 -45.58 -18.62
CA ALA A 410 -40.74 -45.73 -17.36
C ALA A 410 -40.45 -44.58 -16.38
N ILE A 411 -41.53 -43.95 -15.90
CA ILE A 411 -41.54 -43.09 -14.72
C ILE A 411 -41.93 -43.98 -13.54
N THR A 412 -40.96 -44.22 -12.65
CA THR A 412 -41.13 -45.04 -11.44
C THR A 412 -41.62 -44.23 -10.24
N ASP A 413 -41.30 -42.94 -10.19
CA ASP A 413 -41.71 -42.04 -9.11
C ASP A 413 -43.22 -41.82 -9.05
N GLU A 414 -43.74 -41.77 -7.83
CA GLU A 414 -45.14 -41.52 -7.51
C GLU A 414 -45.54 -40.04 -7.62
N SER A 415 -44.59 -39.11 -7.44
CA SER A 415 -44.87 -37.65 -7.48
C SER A 415 -44.83 -37.05 -8.89
N THR A 416 -44.14 -37.72 -9.82
CA THR A 416 -43.88 -37.24 -11.18
C THR A 416 -45.09 -37.47 -12.08
N ASN A 417 -45.41 -36.46 -12.90
CA ASN A 417 -46.54 -36.51 -13.83
C ASN A 417 -46.06 -36.49 -15.28
N LEU A 418 -46.51 -37.44 -16.09
CA LEU A 418 -46.36 -37.44 -17.53
C LEU A 418 -47.33 -36.41 -18.13
N VAL A 419 -46.83 -35.26 -18.57
CA VAL A 419 -47.64 -34.19 -19.18
C VAL A 419 -47.72 -34.28 -20.70
N LYS A 420 -46.69 -34.80 -21.37
CA LYS A 420 -46.57 -34.84 -22.83
C LYS A 420 -45.77 -36.05 -23.28
N ILE A 421 -46.04 -36.54 -24.49
CA ILE A 421 -45.18 -37.48 -25.21
C ILE A 421 -44.82 -36.83 -26.56
N LYS A 422 -43.53 -36.77 -26.90
CA LYS A 422 -43.02 -36.21 -28.17
C LYS A 422 -42.00 -37.13 -28.84
N PHE A 423 -41.83 -36.99 -30.15
CA PHE A 423 -40.77 -37.61 -30.94
C PHE A 423 -40.36 -36.70 -32.11
N SER A 424 -39.19 -36.93 -32.69
CA SER A 424 -38.81 -36.32 -33.98
C SER A 424 -38.71 -37.38 -35.07
N SER A 425 -38.94 -36.98 -36.33
CA SER A 425 -38.90 -37.84 -37.50
C SER A 425 -37.71 -37.49 -38.39
N GLN A 426 -36.73 -38.41 -38.47
CA GLN A 426 -35.46 -38.31 -39.21
C GLN A 426 -34.44 -37.32 -38.60
N TRP A 427 -33.15 -37.57 -38.88
CA TRP A 427 -32.00 -36.97 -38.16
C TRP A 427 -31.29 -35.85 -38.92
N ASN A 428 -31.58 -35.69 -40.22
CA ASN A 428 -30.92 -34.74 -41.12
C ASN A 428 -31.97 -33.83 -41.76
N GLN A 429 -31.72 -32.51 -41.78
CA GLN A 429 -32.63 -31.42 -42.18
C GLN A 429 -33.79 -31.17 -41.19
N GLY A 430 -33.64 -30.13 -40.35
CA GLY A 430 -34.74 -29.46 -39.62
C GLY A 430 -35.69 -30.38 -38.86
N THR A 431 -35.26 -30.89 -37.69
CA THR A 431 -35.97 -31.88 -36.87
C THR A 431 -37.34 -31.40 -36.38
N GLU A 432 -38.39 -31.63 -37.18
CA GLU A 432 -39.79 -31.39 -36.82
C GLU A 432 -40.17 -32.21 -35.58
N ILE A 433 -40.64 -31.55 -34.50
CA ILE A 433 -41.03 -32.21 -33.25
C ILE A 433 -42.54 -32.51 -33.25
N LYS A 434 -42.86 -33.80 -33.37
CA LYS A 434 -44.23 -34.32 -33.41
C LYS A 434 -44.69 -34.69 -32.00
N ARG A 435 -45.84 -34.09 -31.62
CA ARG A 435 -46.48 -34.22 -30.30
C ARG A 435 -47.59 -35.29 -30.39
N ILE A 436 -47.64 -36.21 -29.45
CA ILE A 436 -48.59 -37.33 -29.46
C ILE A 436 -49.89 -36.91 -28.77
N THR A 437 -50.95 -36.72 -29.58
CA THR A 437 -52.30 -36.46 -29.09
C THR A 437 -53.08 -37.76 -28.98
N LEU A 438 -53.28 -38.28 -27.76
CA LEU A 438 -53.98 -39.53 -27.51
C LEU A 438 -55.51 -39.38 -27.65
N SER A 439 -56.15 -40.25 -28.41
CA SER A 439 -57.62 -40.25 -28.52
C SER A 439 -58.25 -40.74 -27.21
N LYS A 440 -59.18 -39.97 -26.63
CA LYS A 440 -59.98 -40.36 -25.44
C LYS A 440 -59.18 -40.62 -24.15
N GLN A 441 -57.89 -40.28 -24.11
CA GLN A 441 -57.04 -40.34 -22.92
C GLN A 441 -56.47 -38.94 -22.67
N ASN A 442 -56.77 -38.38 -21.49
CA ASN A 442 -56.25 -37.08 -21.10
C ASN A 442 -54.85 -37.23 -20.48
N LEU A 443 -54.06 -36.17 -20.61
CA LEU A 443 -52.84 -35.90 -19.85
C LEU A 443 -53.13 -34.70 -18.91
N PRO A 444 -52.46 -34.57 -17.75
CA PRO A 444 -51.38 -35.42 -17.24
C PRO A 444 -51.83 -36.82 -16.79
N ILE A 445 -50.86 -37.73 -16.70
CA ILE A 445 -50.98 -39.03 -16.02
C ILE A 445 -49.96 -39.04 -14.87
N THR A 446 -50.41 -39.24 -13.63
CA THR A 446 -49.52 -39.35 -12.45
C THR A 446 -48.86 -40.72 -12.42
N GLY A 447 -47.57 -40.77 -12.08
CA GLY A 447 -46.81 -42.01 -11.96
C GLY A 447 -47.28 -42.95 -10.84
N PRO A 448 -46.83 -44.22 -10.84
CA PRO A 448 -45.92 -44.81 -11.82
C PRO A 448 -46.58 -45.08 -13.18
N VAL A 449 -45.86 -44.84 -14.29
CA VAL A 449 -46.38 -45.02 -15.66
C VAL A 449 -45.26 -45.41 -16.63
N SER A 450 -45.54 -46.37 -17.52
CA SER A 450 -44.62 -46.81 -18.58
C SER A 450 -45.21 -46.59 -19.97
N VAL A 451 -44.39 -46.06 -20.89
CA VAL A 451 -44.71 -45.97 -22.32
C VAL A 451 -43.74 -46.85 -23.09
N TYR A 452 -44.27 -47.83 -23.79
CA TYR A 452 -43.53 -48.76 -24.64
C TYR A 452 -43.64 -48.27 -26.09
N ALA A 453 -42.52 -48.14 -26.80
CA ALA A 453 -42.49 -47.63 -28.16
C ALA A 453 -41.92 -48.66 -29.15
N PHE A 454 -42.67 -48.90 -30.24
CA PHE A 454 -42.30 -49.77 -31.36
C PHE A 454 -42.03 -48.94 -32.61
N TYR A 455 -40.92 -49.23 -33.28
CA TYR A 455 -40.35 -48.39 -34.33
C TYR A 455 -40.33 -49.09 -35.70
N CYS A 456 -40.77 -48.39 -36.74
CA CYS A 456 -40.52 -48.77 -38.13
C CYS A 456 -39.66 -47.68 -38.76
N GLN A 457 -38.53 -48.05 -39.39
CA GLN A 457 -37.61 -47.10 -40.06
C GLN A 457 -37.28 -45.88 -39.17
N LYS A 458 -36.83 -46.13 -37.94
CA LYS A 458 -36.47 -45.12 -36.91
C LYS A 458 -37.62 -44.21 -36.42
N ASN A 459 -38.87 -44.46 -36.82
CA ASN A 459 -40.04 -43.68 -36.41
C ASN A 459 -40.98 -44.52 -35.52
N PRO A 460 -41.45 -44.00 -34.37
CA PRO A 460 -42.45 -44.71 -33.57
C PRO A 460 -43.79 -44.74 -34.31
N VAL A 461 -44.41 -45.92 -34.39
CA VAL A 461 -45.71 -46.14 -35.09
C VAL A 461 -46.83 -46.66 -34.18
N LEU A 462 -46.45 -47.38 -33.14
CA LEU A 462 -47.32 -48.08 -32.20
C LEU A 462 -46.71 -47.91 -30.80
N ILE A 463 -47.55 -47.57 -29.82
CA ILE A 463 -47.16 -47.45 -28.42
C ILE A 463 -48.13 -48.23 -27.52
N TYR A 464 -47.65 -48.71 -26.37
CA TYR A 464 -48.48 -49.16 -25.26
C TYR A 464 -48.25 -48.26 -24.06
N ILE A 465 -49.30 -47.89 -23.34
CA ILE A 465 -49.22 -47.08 -22.11
C ILE A 465 -49.78 -47.91 -20.96
N GLU A 466 -48.96 -48.13 -19.94
CA GLU A 466 -49.22 -49.01 -18.79
C GLU A 466 -49.13 -48.23 -17.48
N GLY A 467 -49.96 -48.61 -16.50
CA GLY A 467 -50.04 -47.93 -15.21
C GLY A 467 -50.73 -46.57 -15.34
N GLY A 468 -50.29 -45.61 -14.54
CA GLY A 468 -50.92 -44.30 -14.40
C GLY A 468 -52.00 -44.24 -13.32
N ARG A 469 -52.08 -43.10 -12.63
CA ARG A 469 -53.10 -42.79 -11.62
C ARG A 469 -53.81 -41.47 -11.98
N PRO A 470 -55.09 -41.27 -11.58
CA PRO A 470 -55.93 -42.15 -10.75
C PRO A 470 -56.59 -43.32 -11.50
N LEU A 471 -56.58 -43.32 -12.84
CA LEU A 471 -57.09 -44.42 -13.67
C LEU A 471 -55.95 -45.03 -14.47
N THR A 472 -55.76 -46.34 -14.33
CA THR A 472 -54.76 -47.10 -15.10
C THR A 472 -55.12 -47.12 -16.58
N VAL A 473 -54.16 -46.80 -17.44
CA VAL A 473 -54.38 -46.63 -18.88
C VAL A 473 -54.45 -47.98 -19.61
N ASN A 474 -53.41 -48.80 -19.45
CA ASN A 474 -53.22 -50.17 -19.97
C ASN A 474 -53.77 -50.38 -21.40
N LYS A 475 -53.32 -49.56 -22.36
CA LYS A 475 -53.85 -49.52 -23.74
C LYS A 475 -52.77 -49.36 -24.79
N TRP A 476 -53.00 -50.03 -25.93
CA TRP A 476 -52.27 -49.84 -27.17
C TRP A 476 -52.83 -48.67 -27.97
N PHE A 477 -51.96 -47.84 -28.57
CA PHE A 477 -52.32 -46.74 -29.46
C PHE A 477 -51.45 -46.77 -30.72
N LYS A 478 -52.04 -46.54 -31.90
CA LYS A 478 -51.30 -46.37 -33.17
C LYS A 478 -51.48 -44.97 -33.75
N LYS A 479 -50.48 -44.53 -34.52
CA LYS A 479 -50.50 -43.27 -35.27
C LYS A 479 -51.62 -43.25 -36.32
N ASN A 480 -52.40 -42.17 -36.36
CA ASN A 480 -53.49 -41.95 -37.31
C ASN A 480 -53.61 -40.44 -37.60
N GLY A 481 -52.87 -39.98 -38.62
CA GLY A 481 -52.59 -38.56 -38.80
C GLY A 481 -51.82 -37.99 -37.61
N ASP A 482 -52.25 -36.83 -37.12
CA ASP A 482 -51.68 -36.16 -35.94
C ASP A 482 -52.21 -36.72 -34.60
N THR A 483 -53.18 -37.63 -34.66
CA THR A 483 -53.81 -38.26 -33.49
C THR A 483 -53.35 -39.71 -33.33
N TRP A 484 -53.36 -40.22 -32.10
CA TRP A 484 -53.01 -41.60 -31.78
C TRP A 484 -54.24 -42.33 -31.23
N ILE A 485 -54.71 -43.32 -31.98
CA ILE A 485 -55.99 -43.99 -31.74
C ILE A 485 -55.79 -45.33 -31.05
N GLN A 486 -56.68 -45.66 -30.10
CA GLN A 486 -56.64 -46.93 -29.38
C GLN A 486 -56.85 -48.13 -30.33
N VAL A 487 -56.05 -49.18 -30.16
CA VAL A 487 -56.09 -50.44 -30.92
C VAL A 487 -55.85 -51.66 -30.01
N LEU A 488 -55.78 -52.86 -30.59
CA LEU A 488 -55.33 -54.11 -29.94
C LEU A 488 -55.96 -54.38 -28.56
N ASN A 489 -57.26 -54.12 -28.41
CA ASN A 489 -57.99 -54.14 -27.13
C ASN A 489 -57.91 -55.45 -26.34
N ASN A 490 -57.58 -56.57 -27.00
CA ASN A 490 -57.53 -57.91 -26.42
C ASN A 490 -56.09 -58.47 -26.35
N VAL A 491 -55.07 -57.69 -26.73
CA VAL A 491 -53.66 -58.07 -26.63
C VAL A 491 -53.12 -57.53 -25.30
N PRO A 492 -52.45 -58.34 -24.47
CA PRO A 492 -51.84 -57.86 -23.23
C PRO A 492 -50.68 -56.87 -23.51
N GLY A 493 -50.07 -56.32 -22.46
CA GLY A 493 -48.91 -55.44 -22.61
C GLY A 493 -47.67 -56.21 -23.11
N PRO A 494 -46.64 -55.50 -23.63
CA PRO A 494 -45.49 -56.14 -24.28
C PRO A 494 -44.73 -57.17 -23.44
N GLU A 495 -44.68 -56.99 -22.12
CA GLU A 495 -43.99 -57.88 -21.18
C GLU A 495 -44.86 -59.03 -20.68
N GLN A 496 -46.13 -59.08 -21.10
CA GLN A 496 -47.09 -60.13 -20.75
C GLN A 496 -47.64 -60.88 -21.99
N ILE A 497 -46.92 -60.81 -23.13
CA ILE A 497 -47.18 -61.63 -24.32
C ILE A 497 -46.23 -62.84 -24.28
N ASP A 498 -46.75 -63.99 -23.89
CA ASP A 498 -46.06 -65.30 -23.91
C ASP A 498 -46.67 -66.27 -24.94
N ASP A 499 -47.81 -65.92 -25.56
CA ASP A 499 -48.57 -66.78 -26.47
C ASP A 499 -48.48 -66.39 -27.95
N CYS A 500 -48.55 -67.38 -28.84
CA CYS A 500 -48.43 -67.18 -30.28
C CYS A 500 -49.61 -66.42 -30.93
N THR A 501 -50.78 -66.37 -30.29
CA THR A 501 -51.96 -65.64 -30.80
C THR A 501 -51.81 -64.14 -30.59
N SER A 502 -51.41 -63.72 -29.38
CA SER A 502 -51.11 -62.31 -29.07
C SER A 502 -49.91 -61.80 -29.87
N TRP A 503 -48.84 -62.59 -29.96
CA TRP A 503 -47.67 -62.27 -30.80
C TRP A 503 -48.07 -62.06 -32.27
N THR A 504 -48.90 -62.96 -32.82
CA THR A 504 -49.35 -62.87 -34.21
C THR A 504 -50.25 -61.66 -34.47
N GLN A 505 -51.08 -61.25 -33.49
CA GLN A 505 -51.85 -60.01 -33.59
C GLN A 505 -50.93 -58.76 -33.61
N LEU A 506 -49.90 -58.73 -32.76
CA LEU A 506 -48.93 -57.64 -32.71
C LEU A 506 -48.10 -57.54 -34.00
N ASN A 507 -47.50 -58.64 -34.48
CA ASN A 507 -46.73 -58.66 -35.73
C ASN A 507 -47.58 -58.22 -36.93
N ASN A 508 -48.83 -58.67 -37.02
CA ASN A 508 -49.75 -58.26 -38.09
C ASN A 508 -50.07 -56.75 -38.05
N GLU A 509 -50.27 -56.14 -36.88
CA GLU A 509 -50.56 -54.71 -36.78
C GLU A 509 -49.30 -53.85 -37.07
N LEU A 510 -48.11 -54.29 -36.64
CA LEU A 510 -46.83 -53.67 -37.01
C LEU A 510 -46.56 -53.77 -38.53
N THR A 511 -46.86 -54.91 -39.14
CA THR A 511 -46.72 -55.10 -40.60
C THR A 511 -47.66 -54.16 -41.36
N LYS A 512 -48.92 -53.97 -40.90
CA LYS A 512 -49.85 -52.97 -41.46
C LYS A 512 -49.36 -51.52 -41.31
N LEU A 513 -48.51 -51.25 -40.31
CA LEU A 513 -47.89 -49.94 -40.05
C LEU A 513 -46.57 -49.73 -40.82
N GLY A 514 -46.16 -50.68 -41.67
CA GLY A 514 -44.98 -50.55 -42.53
C GLY A 514 -43.67 -51.04 -41.91
N CYS A 515 -43.72 -51.78 -40.79
CA CYS A 515 -42.56 -52.53 -40.31
C CYS A 515 -42.29 -53.76 -41.21
N GLN A 516 -41.07 -54.27 -41.13
CA GLN A 516 -40.75 -55.62 -41.62
C GLN A 516 -41.50 -56.65 -40.77
N SER A 517 -41.92 -57.78 -41.36
CA SER A 517 -42.57 -58.86 -40.62
C SER A 517 -41.54 -59.66 -39.83
N TYR A 518 -41.84 -59.92 -38.56
CA TYR A 518 -40.99 -60.68 -37.64
C TYR A 518 -41.18 -62.21 -37.75
N GLY A 519 -41.89 -62.69 -38.79
CA GLY A 519 -42.13 -64.11 -39.09
C GLY A 519 -43.47 -64.67 -38.60
N GLU A 520 -43.57 -66.00 -38.50
CA GLU A 520 -44.74 -66.73 -37.98
C GLU A 520 -44.40 -67.44 -36.66
N CYS A 521 -45.34 -67.53 -35.71
CA CYS A 521 -45.08 -68.10 -34.39
C CYS A 521 -45.43 -69.59 -34.31
N ASN A 522 -44.51 -70.40 -33.76
CA ASN A 522 -44.63 -71.87 -33.67
C ASN A 522 -44.42 -72.35 -32.23
N GLU A 523 -45.29 -73.21 -31.72
CA GLU A 523 -45.24 -73.73 -30.34
C GLU A 523 -44.28 -74.94 -30.19
N PRO A 524 -43.53 -75.05 -29.08
CA PRO A 524 -42.65 -76.19 -28.79
C PRO A 524 -43.40 -77.35 -28.09
N THR A 525 -43.15 -78.60 -28.52
CA THR A 525 -43.77 -79.81 -27.94
C THR A 525 -42.99 -80.37 -26.74
N GLN A 526 -43.69 -80.85 -25.70
CA GLN A 526 -43.12 -81.23 -24.40
C GLN A 526 -42.35 -82.57 -24.37
N SER A 527 -41.33 -82.64 -23.52
CA SER A 527 -40.96 -83.83 -22.71
C SER A 527 -40.06 -83.45 -21.52
N SER A 528 -39.85 -84.36 -20.56
CA SER A 528 -39.21 -84.13 -19.23
C SER A 528 -38.35 -85.37 -18.84
N PRO A 529 -37.74 -85.51 -17.63
CA PRO A 529 -37.52 -84.58 -16.49
C PRO A 529 -36.11 -84.63 -15.80
N LEU A 530 -35.86 -83.74 -14.81
CA LEU A 530 -34.78 -83.78 -13.77
C LEU A 530 -33.31 -83.62 -14.28
N GLN A 531 -32.28 -83.19 -13.51
CA GLN A 531 -32.08 -82.99 -12.06
C GLN A 531 -30.99 -81.91 -11.75
N ASP A 532 -30.99 -81.31 -10.55
CA ASP A 532 -30.02 -80.33 -9.97
C ASP A 532 -28.73 -80.98 -9.37
N PRO A 533 -27.67 -80.25 -8.89
CA PRO A 533 -27.22 -78.83 -9.07
C PRO A 533 -25.67 -78.64 -9.25
N ALA A 534 -25.15 -77.39 -9.10
CA ALA A 534 -23.94 -76.99 -8.32
C ALA A 534 -22.57 -76.54 -8.96
N THR A 535 -22.30 -75.22 -8.88
CA THR A 535 -21.08 -74.53 -8.33
C THR A 535 -19.72 -74.45 -9.11
N VAL A 536 -18.90 -73.42 -8.76
CA VAL A 536 -17.46 -73.14 -9.12
C VAL A 536 -17.25 -72.52 -10.53
N VAL A 537 -16.55 -71.40 -10.86
CA VAL A 537 -15.65 -70.34 -10.28
C VAL A 537 -14.35 -70.24 -11.13
N SER A 538 -13.86 -69.00 -11.37
CA SER A 538 -12.58 -68.64 -12.06
C SER A 538 -12.49 -68.99 -13.57
N ASP A 539 -11.69 -68.34 -14.42
CA ASP A 539 -10.41 -67.64 -14.15
C ASP A 539 -10.10 -66.43 -15.09
N LEU A 540 -8.97 -65.76 -14.84
CA LEU A 540 -8.45 -64.56 -15.52
C LEU A 540 -7.50 -64.88 -16.69
N GLY A 541 -7.35 -63.92 -17.62
CA GLY A 541 -6.28 -63.95 -18.63
C GLY A 541 -6.25 -62.70 -19.51
N GLY A 542 -5.16 -61.92 -19.43
CA GLY A 542 -4.98 -60.70 -20.24
C GLY A 542 -3.53 -60.44 -20.60
N VAL A 543 -3.30 -59.72 -21.70
CA VAL A 543 -1.96 -59.37 -22.22
C VAL A 543 -1.95 -57.89 -22.61
N LYS A 544 -0.84 -57.19 -22.36
CA LYS A 544 -0.57 -55.83 -22.87
C LYS A 544 0.61 -55.82 -23.83
N GLY A 545 0.55 -54.94 -24.82
CA GLY A 545 1.68 -54.50 -25.66
C GLY A 545 1.76 -52.97 -25.66
N SER A 546 2.86 -52.41 -26.17
CA SER A 546 3.17 -50.98 -26.04
C SER A 546 3.90 -50.40 -27.25
N GLY A 547 3.58 -49.16 -27.63
CA GLY A 547 4.46 -48.30 -28.42
C GLY A 547 3.76 -47.52 -29.54
N GLU A 548 3.92 -46.19 -29.53
CA GLU A 548 3.64 -45.30 -30.66
C GLU A 548 4.77 -44.27 -30.81
N LYS A 549 5.04 -43.82 -32.04
CA LYS A 549 5.90 -42.67 -32.32
C LYS A 549 5.72 -42.15 -33.76
N ILE A 550 5.75 -40.81 -33.91
CA ILE A 550 6.00 -40.02 -35.14
C ILE A 550 4.79 -39.69 -36.05
N LEU A 551 4.79 -38.40 -36.43
CA LEU A 551 4.23 -37.60 -37.54
C LEU A 551 3.85 -38.38 -38.84
N SER A 552 3.06 -37.84 -39.79
CA SER A 552 2.81 -36.44 -40.24
C SER A 552 1.37 -36.29 -40.79
N ASP A 553 0.74 -35.12 -40.99
CA ASP A 553 0.99 -33.91 -41.83
C ASP A 553 -0.18 -32.91 -41.52
N LEU A 554 -0.37 -31.65 -41.94
CA LEU A 554 0.29 -30.50 -42.63
C LEU A 554 -0.65 -29.26 -42.36
N MET A 555 -0.64 -28.02 -42.92
CA MET A 555 0.09 -27.15 -43.89
C MET A 555 -0.36 -25.69 -43.55
N ASN A 556 0.18 -24.57 -44.03
CA ASN A 556 1.56 -24.04 -44.10
C ASN A 556 1.49 -22.50 -44.35
N PHE A 557 2.60 -21.77 -44.12
CA PHE A 557 2.85 -20.35 -44.43
C PHE A 557 2.17 -19.26 -43.54
N GLY A 558 2.80 -18.09 -43.29
CA GLY A 558 4.20 -17.70 -43.52
C GLY A 558 4.45 -16.19 -43.69
N LYS A 559 5.74 -15.77 -43.61
CA LYS A 559 6.33 -14.42 -43.89
C LYS A 559 6.04 -13.28 -42.89
N LEU A 560 6.76 -12.14 -42.88
CA LEU A 560 8.21 -11.79 -42.95
C LEU A 560 8.34 -10.25 -42.88
N GLY A 561 9.23 -9.64 -42.08
CA GLY A 561 9.51 -8.19 -42.18
C GLY A 561 10.35 -7.53 -41.07
N TYR A 562 11.45 -6.89 -41.45
CA TYR A 562 12.19 -5.85 -40.69
C TYR A 562 11.67 -4.46 -41.13
N GLY A 563 11.88 -3.30 -40.49
CA GLY A 563 12.58 -2.93 -39.25
C GLY A 563 12.81 -1.39 -39.17
N PHE A 564 13.63 -0.92 -38.21
CA PHE A 564 14.23 0.43 -38.07
C PHE A 564 13.47 1.64 -37.43
N ALA A 565 13.92 1.99 -36.22
CA ALA A 565 14.24 3.33 -35.63
C ALA A 565 13.22 4.50 -35.57
N GLY A 566 13.12 5.19 -34.41
CA GLY A 566 12.21 6.35 -34.26
C GLY A 566 12.17 7.25 -32.99
N LEU A 567 13.16 7.23 -32.07
CA LEU A 567 13.36 8.21 -30.96
C LEU A 567 12.37 8.29 -29.75
N PHE A 568 12.92 8.80 -28.64
CA PHE A 568 12.33 9.29 -27.37
C PHE A 568 11.51 8.37 -26.43
N GLY A 569 12.11 8.07 -25.26
CA GLY A 569 11.42 8.27 -23.97
C GLY A 569 11.36 7.10 -22.98
N LEU A 570 11.87 7.33 -21.76
CA LEU A 570 11.54 6.66 -20.49
C LEU A 570 11.75 5.13 -20.41
N ASP A 571 12.97 4.71 -20.06
CA ASP A 571 13.22 3.39 -19.45
C ASP A 571 13.24 3.50 -17.91
N LEU A 572 12.26 2.88 -17.25
CA LEU A 572 12.28 2.60 -15.80
C LEU A 572 11.48 1.33 -15.45
N THR A 573 11.46 0.34 -16.35
CA THR A 573 10.66 -0.89 -16.17
C THR A 573 11.45 -2.17 -16.43
N LEU A 574 12.76 -2.10 -16.67
CA LEU A 574 13.59 -3.26 -17.04
C LEU A 574 14.48 -3.85 -15.93
N GLN A 575 14.28 -3.46 -14.66
CA GLN A 575 15.08 -4.00 -13.53
C GLN A 575 14.33 -5.04 -12.67
N LEU A 576 12.98 -5.05 -12.66
CA LEU A 576 12.19 -6.00 -11.84
C LEU A 576 12.04 -7.40 -12.48
N VAL A 577 12.33 -7.54 -13.77
CA VAL A 577 12.08 -8.79 -14.54
C VAL A 577 13.28 -9.76 -14.51
N LYS A 578 14.47 -9.28 -14.12
CA LYS A 578 15.70 -10.11 -14.07
C LYS A 578 15.81 -10.96 -12.82
N ASP A 579 15.26 -10.48 -11.68
CA ASP A 579 15.37 -11.16 -10.40
C ASP A 579 14.33 -12.30 -10.22
N ILE A 580 13.31 -12.35 -11.08
CA ILE A 580 12.31 -13.43 -11.14
C ILE A 580 12.86 -14.65 -11.94
N ALA A 581 13.93 -14.46 -12.72
CA ALA A 581 14.47 -15.49 -13.62
C ALA A 581 15.52 -16.42 -12.98
N SER A 582 15.78 -16.31 -11.67
CA SER A 582 16.93 -16.95 -10.99
C SER A 582 16.58 -17.93 -9.87
N SER A 583 15.30 -18.27 -9.65
CA SER A 583 14.88 -19.24 -8.62
C SER A 583 13.73 -20.14 -9.08
N SER A 584 14.06 -21.26 -9.73
CA SER A 584 13.09 -22.29 -10.14
C SER A 584 13.71 -23.67 -10.46
N GLN A 585 14.54 -24.21 -9.56
CA GLN A 585 14.93 -25.63 -9.59
C GLN A 585 15.06 -26.27 -8.18
N ALA A 586 13.97 -26.90 -7.72
CA ALA A 586 13.94 -28.01 -6.77
C ALA A 586 12.54 -28.67 -6.85
N GLU A 587 12.46 -29.99 -6.82
CA GLU A 587 11.20 -30.75 -7.02
C GLU A 587 10.55 -31.22 -5.72
N ASP A 588 9.25 -31.54 -5.78
CA ASP A 588 8.46 -32.10 -4.68
C ASP A 588 8.94 -33.47 -4.20
N GLN A 589 8.85 -33.74 -2.88
CA GLN A 589 8.43 -35.05 -2.36
C GLN A 589 7.57 -34.89 -1.10
N ILE A 590 6.38 -35.50 -1.11
CA ILE A 590 5.48 -35.65 0.05
C ILE A 590 5.10 -37.13 0.20
N PRO A 591 5.41 -37.78 1.33
CA PRO A 591 4.83 -39.07 1.72
C PRO A 591 3.57 -38.91 2.58
N VAL A 592 2.59 -39.77 2.37
CA VAL A 592 1.32 -39.87 3.13
C VAL A 592 1.43 -41.03 4.16
N PRO A 593 0.80 -40.96 5.35
CA PRO A 593 1.19 -41.79 6.50
C PRO A 593 0.43 -43.13 6.63
N PRO A 594 0.92 -44.06 7.48
CA PRO A 594 0.14 -45.13 8.10
C PRO A 594 -0.33 -44.78 9.52
N ASP A 595 -1.19 -45.63 10.08
CA ASP A 595 -2.02 -45.36 11.27
C ASP A 595 -1.58 -46.14 12.54
N ALA A 596 -2.06 -45.67 13.70
CA ALA A 596 -2.23 -46.32 15.01
C ALA A 596 -1.17 -47.30 15.58
N THR A 597 -0.72 -47.02 16.82
CA THR A 597 -0.75 -48.02 17.91
C THR A 597 -0.73 -47.38 19.30
N ASP A 598 -1.34 -48.03 20.28
CA ASP A 598 -1.47 -47.64 21.69
C ASP A 598 -0.40 -48.32 22.57
N THR A 599 0.14 -47.64 23.60
CA THR A 599 0.50 -48.22 24.93
C THR A 599 1.19 -47.24 25.89
N GLY A 600 0.69 -47.18 27.14
CA GLY A 600 1.48 -47.56 28.34
C GLY A 600 2.56 -46.64 28.95
N ASN A 601 2.16 -45.90 29.99
CA ASN A 601 2.75 -45.82 31.35
C ASN A 601 4.26 -45.52 31.65
N ASP A 602 4.41 -44.51 32.53
CA ASP A 602 5.19 -44.49 33.80
C ASP A 602 6.72 -44.32 33.90
N SER A 603 7.07 -43.74 35.07
CA SER A 603 8.34 -43.76 35.83
C SER A 603 9.51 -42.83 35.44
N ASP A 604 9.82 -41.94 36.38
CA ASP A 604 11.12 -41.74 37.08
C ASP A 604 12.44 -41.48 36.29
N ALA A 605 13.46 -40.79 36.84
CA ALA A 605 13.57 -39.76 37.89
C ALA A 605 15.04 -39.24 37.91
N GLU A 606 15.30 -38.14 38.63
CA GLU A 606 16.63 -37.68 39.09
C GLU A 606 17.71 -37.22 38.06
N SER A 607 18.74 -36.42 38.41
CA SER A 607 18.87 -35.38 39.46
C SER A 607 20.13 -34.50 39.25
N LYS A 608 20.22 -33.38 40.01
CA LYS A 608 21.38 -32.48 40.29
C LYS A 608 21.71 -31.38 39.24
N SER A 609 21.77 -30.07 39.53
CA SER A 609 22.21 -29.22 40.69
C SER A 609 23.73 -28.89 40.70
N ALA A 610 24.28 -27.87 41.38
CA ALA A 610 23.81 -26.81 42.31
C ALA A 610 24.92 -25.71 42.42
N GLU A 611 24.84 -24.58 43.15
CA GLU A 611 23.77 -23.62 43.52
C GLU A 611 24.41 -22.48 44.38
N ALA A 612 24.10 -21.21 44.12
CA ALA A 612 24.28 -20.06 45.06
C ALA A 612 23.49 -18.84 44.52
N GLN A 613 22.53 -18.19 45.20
CA GLN A 613 22.38 -17.67 46.58
C GLN A 613 23.04 -16.29 46.85
N ASN A 614 22.26 -15.40 47.49
CA ASN A 614 22.69 -14.12 48.06
C ASN A 614 21.81 -13.79 49.31
N PRO A 615 22.34 -13.22 50.40
CA PRO A 615 21.66 -13.16 51.71
C PRO A 615 20.96 -11.81 52.02
N ALA A 616 20.42 -11.67 53.25
CA ALA A 616 19.51 -10.59 53.67
C ALA A 616 20.00 -9.71 54.86
N GLY A 617 19.31 -8.58 55.08
CA GLY A 617 19.34 -7.71 56.27
C GLY A 617 18.26 -6.61 56.14
N SER A 618 17.31 -6.41 57.08
CA SER A 618 17.46 -5.85 58.45
C SER A 618 17.60 -4.30 58.43
N SER A 619 16.81 -3.50 59.16
CA SER A 619 15.62 -3.71 60.04
C SER A 619 14.96 -2.37 60.44
N ASN A 620 13.85 -2.41 61.20
CA ASN A 620 13.37 -1.35 62.13
C ASN A 620 12.72 -0.06 61.53
N LEU A 621 11.78 0.68 62.18
CA LEU A 621 11.23 0.65 63.56
C LEU A 621 9.77 1.21 63.64
N ASP A 622 9.03 0.79 64.67
CA ASP A 622 7.92 1.45 65.41
C ASP A 622 6.55 1.89 64.81
N ALA A 623 5.58 1.96 65.74
CA ALA A 623 4.19 2.43 65.62
C ALA A 623 4.04 3.83 66.31
N THR A 624 2.88 4.48 66.55
CA THR A 624 1.48 4.04 66.71
C THR A 624 0.50 5.24 66.53
N THR A 625 -0.68 4.98 65.95
CA THR A 625 -2.09 5.49 66.18
C THR A 625 -2.41 6.61 67.22
N PRO A 626 -3.65 7.16 67.34
CA PRO A 626 -4.94 6.85 66.67
C PRO A 626 -5.66 8.13 66.13
N GLU A 627 -6.95 8.20 65.74
CA GLU A 627 -8.01 7.20 65.49
C GLU A 627 -8.64 7.47 64.09
N LEU A 628 -9.94 7.68 63.77
CA LEU A 628 -11.22 7.65 64.50
C LEU A 628 -12.35 6.98 63.67
N ALA A 629 -13.27 6.33 64.37
CA ALA A 629 -14.48 5.62 63.91
C ALA A 629 -15.24 6.20 62.68
N SER A 630 -16.00 5.43 61.88
CA SER A 630 -16.72 4.16 62.12
C SER A 630 -17.19 3.54 60.76
N ARG A 631 -17.83 2.37 60.55
CA ARG A 631 -18.10 1.09 61.27
C ARG A 631 -19.20 0.33 60.47
N ALA A 632 -19.28 -0.99 60.31
CA ALA A 632 -18.35 -2.13 60.29
C ALA A 632 -19.12 -3.40 59.82
N THR A 633 -18.43 -4.46 59.36
CA THR A 633 -18.93 -5.85 59.04
C THR A 633 -19.98 -6.02 57.93
N GLY A 634 -20.03 -7.12 57.16
CA GLY A 634 -19.05 -8.22 57.00
C GLY A 634 -19.66 -9.58 56.57
N GLN A 635 -19.28 -10.09 55.38
CA GLN A 635 -19.36 -11.48 54.85
C GLN A 635 -20.70 -12.28 54.86
N GLY A 636 -20.97 -13.02 53.76
CA GLY A 636 -21.91 -14.16 53.77
C GLY A 636 -22.69 -14.42 52.47
N SER A 637 -22.83 -15.70 52.07
CA SER A 637 -23.69 -16.23 50.99
C SER A 637 -24.14 -17.66 51.37
N PRO A 638 -25.07 -18.34 50.66
CA PRO A 638 -26.13 -17.93 49.72
C PRO A 638 -27.52 -18.10 50.44
N PRO A 639 -28.52 -18.98 50.14
CA PRO A 639 -29.01 -19.61 48.89
C PRO A 639 -30.57 -19.67 48.70
N GLU A 640 -30.99 -20.34 47.62
CA GLU A 640 -32.25 -21.11 47.45
C GLU A 640 -33.64 -20.44 47.23
N THR A 641 -34.62 -21.29 46.90
CA THR A 641 -35.86 -21.00 46.14
C THR A 641 -37.15 -21.27 46.93
N ALA A 642 -38.27 -20.58 46.63
CA ALA A 642 -39.56 -21.21 46.21
C ALA A 642 -40.79 -20.26 46.11
N LYS A 643 -41.45 -20.27 44.93
CA LYS A 643 -42.91 -20.31 44.60
C LYS A 643 -44.01 -19.50 45.36
N LEU A 644 -45.15 -19.40 44.64
CA LEU A 644 -46.49 -18.88 45.02
C LEU A 644 -46.64 -17.34 44.88
N THR A 645 -47.76 -16.77 44.37
CA THR A 645 -49.03 -17.33 43.85
C THR A 645 -49.56 -16.46 42.70
N GLY A 646 -50.44 -16.98 41.83
CA GLY A 646 -50.93 -16.27 40.63
C GLY A 646 -52.26 -15.53 40.79
N GLY A 647 -52.63 -14.79 39.74
CA GLY A 647 -53.94 -14.16 39.53
C GLY A 647 -54.10 -13.80 38.04
N GLU A 648 -55.27 -14.06 37.46
CA GLU A 648 -55.52 -13.95 36.02
C GLU A 648 -55.99 -12.55 35.59
N LEU A 649 -55.69 -12.16 34.35
CA LEU A 649 -56.65 -11.56 33.40
C LEU A 649 -56.07 -11.59 31.97
N THR A 650 -56.94 -11.51 30.95
CA THR A 650 -56.67 -12.06 29.61
C THR A 650 -56.43 -11.04 28.50
N ALA A 651 -55.42 -11.27 27.65
CA ALA A 651 -55.36 -10.78 26.27
C ALA A 651 -54.48 -11.70 25.38
N ALA A 652 -54.65 -11.63 24.06
CA ALA A 652 -53.99 -12.50 23.08
C ALA A 652 -52.45 -12.34 23.03
N GLY A 653 -51.75 -13.36 22.50
CA GLY A 653 -50.29 -13.31 22.31
C GLY A 653 -49.80 -14.03 21.06
N THR A 654 -48.59 -13.67 20.64
CA THR A 654 -47.74 -14.32 19.62
C THR A 654 -46.28 -14.00 19.93
N ASP A 655 -45.39 -14.94 19.61
CA ASP A 655 -43.92 -14.90 19.58
C ASP A 655 -43.12 -14.40 20.80
N VAL A 656 -42.31 -15.32 21.33
CA VAL A 656 -41.24 -15.11 22.34
C VAL A 656 -39.95 -15.86 21.95
N GLN A 657 -39.81 -16.31 20.69
CA GLN A 657 -38.65 -17.10 20.25
C GLN A 657 -37.51 -16.29 19.60
N ASP A 658 -37.74 -15.03 19.21
CA ASP A 658 -36.79 -14.25 18.42
C ASP A 658 -35.83 -13.36 19.25
N THR A 659 -35.96 -13.34 20.58
CA THR A 659 -35.02 -12.61 21.46
C THR A 659 -33.74 -13.40 21.70
N ASP A 660 -33.84 -14.71 21.91
CA ASP A 660 -32.69 -15.54 22.28
C ASP A 660 -31.77 -15.79 21.09
N THR A 661 -32.31 -15.86 19.88
CA THR A 661 -31.54 -15.83 18.61
C THR A 661 -30.73 -14.52 18.50
N LEU A 662 -31.36 -13.37 18.76
CA LEU A 662 -30.71 -12.06 18.72
C LEU A 662 -29.56 -11.96 19.75
N TRP A 663 -29.79 -12.36 21.01
CA TRP A 663 -28.77 -12.33 22.05
C TRP A 663 -27.61 -13.31 21.79
N ASN A 664 -27.89 -14.52 21.32
CA ASN A 664 -26.82 -15.48 20.99
C ASN A 664 -25.97 -15.01 19.79
N ASN A 665 -26.59 -14.38 18.78
CA ASN A 665 -25.86 -13.73 17.68
C ASN A 665 -25.03 -12.54 18.17
N TYR A 666 -25.55 -11.73 19.09
CA TYR A 666 -24.81 -10.62 19.71
C TYR A 666 -23.59 -11.10 20.49
N TYR A 667 -23.75 -12.08 21.40
CA TYR A 667 -22.65 -12.57 22.24
C TYR A 667 -21.60 -13.38 21.46
N SER A 668 -22.00 -14.15 20.44
CA SER A 668 -21.04 -14.83 19.55
C SER A 668 -20.26 -13.82 18.70
N THR A 669 -20.90 -12.77 18.19
CA THR A 669 -20.21 -11.67 17.50
C THR A 669 -19.23 -10.94 18.44
N LEU A 670 -19.66 -10.62 19.67
CA LEU A 670 -18.79 -10.03 20.70
C LEU A 670 -17.60 -10.93 21.09
N LYS A 671 -17.78 -12.25 21.07
CA LYS A 671 -16.70 -13.21 21.30
C LYS A 671 -15.71 -13.20 20.12
N ASN A 672 -16.20 -13.33 18.89
CA ASN A 672 -15.37 -13.28 17.68
C ASN A 672 -14.56 -11.97 17.60
N ILE A 673 -15.18 -10.85 17.97
CA ILE A 673 -14.54 -9.54 18.12
C ILE A 673 -13.38 -9.60 19.14
N LYS A 674 -13.63 -10.09 20.36
CA LYS A 674 -12.60 -10.19 21.41
C LYS A 674 -11.47 -11.13 21.03
N ASP A 675 -11.80 -12.30 20.48
CA ASP A 675 -10.81 -13.30 20.08
C ASP A 675 -9.95 -12.80 18.89
N TYR A 676 -10.54 -12.07 17.92
CA TYR A 676 -9.78 -11.40 16.85
C TYR A 676 -8.80 -10.36 17.39
N TYR A 677 -9.22 -9.48 18.30
CA TYR A 677 -8.33 -8.47 18.88
C TYR A 677 -7.22 -9.08 19.75
N ARG A 678 -7.49 -10.21 20.42
CA ARG A 678 -6.50 -10.94 21.23
C ARG A 678 -5.37 -11.57 20.41
N HIS A 679 -5.65 -11.93 19.15
CA HIS A 679 -4.62 -12.41 18.21
C HIS A 679 -3.86 -11.27 17.50
N ASN A 680 -4.29 -10.02 17.66
CA ASN A 680 -3.82 -8.85 16.91
C ASN A 680 -3.35 -7.71 17.83
N GLU A 681 -2.91 -8.04 19.05
CA GLU A 681 -2.66 -7.09 20.13
C GLU A 681 -1.58 -6.03 19.80
N GLN A 682 -0.62 -6.39 18.94
CA GLN A 682 0.48 -5.54 18.45
C GLN A 682 0.05 -4.27 17.69
N TYR A 683 -1.24 -4.11 17.37
CA TYR A 683 -1.77 -2.97 16.63
C TYR A 683 -2.46 -1.90 17.51
N ASN A 684 -2.50 -2.09 18.83
CA ASN A 684 -3.20 -1.21 19.77
C ASN A 684 -2.29 -0.10 20.34
N ALA A 685 -2.33 1.10 19.76
CA ALA A 685 -1.67 2.31 20.27
C ALA A 685 -2.67 3.45 20.57
N PRO A 686 -2.43 4.29 21.58
CA PRO A 686 -3.27 5.46 21.90
C PRO A 686 -2.96 6.67 21.01
N ILE A 687 -3.86 7.65 21.00
CA ILE A 687 -3.75 8.87 20.19
C ILE A 687 -3.10 10.00 21.01
N GLU A 688 -2.06 10.64 20.48
CA GLU A 688 -1.53 11.90 21.00
C GLU A 688 -2.08 13.10 20.20
N ALA A 689 -2.52 14.15 20.90
CA ALA A 689 -2.94 15.40 20.26
C ALA A 689 -1.72 16.23 19.83
N ARG A 690 -1.28 16.06 18.57
CA ARG A 690 -0.04 16.67 18.07
C ARG A 690 -0.19 18.18 17.86
N ASN A 691 0.72 18.95 18.43
CA ASN A 691 0.85 20.39 18.23
C ASN A 691 2.07 20.66 17.33
N LEU A 692 1.90 21.40 16.24
CA LEU A 692 2.97 21.70 15.28
C LEU A 692 4.21 22.35 15.96
N LYS A 693 3.99 23.25 16.93
CA LYS A 693 5.06 23.93 17.67
C LYS A 693 5.79 22.98 18.63
N SER A 694 5.13 21.93 19.15
CA SER A 694 5.81 20.88 19.92
C SER A 694 6.54 19.88 19.03
N MET A 695 6.02 19.54 17.84
CA MET A 695 6.71 18.69 16.86
C MET A 695 8.01 19.34 16.39
N VAL A 696 7.97 20.61 15.96
CA VAL A 696 9.16 21.36 15.54
C VAL A 696 10.18 21.49 16.68
N LYS A 697 9.73 21.79 17.92
CA LYS A 697 10.64 21.86 19.08
C LYS A 697 11.27 20.49 19.40
N LYS A 698 10.50 19.40 19.34
CA LYS A 698 10.99 18.03 19.55
C LYS A 698 12.01 17.63 18.49
N ALA A 699 11.69 17.80 17.22
CA ALA A 699 12.58 17.43 16.10
C ALA A 699 13.94 18.14 16.15
N CYS A 700 14.01 19.37 16.67
CA CYS A 700 15.28 20.06 16.94
C CYS A 700 15.98 19.62 18.23
N ALA A 701 15.24 19.20 19.27
CA ALA A 701 15.80 18.74 20.54
C ALA A 701 16.38 17.32 20.46
N ASP A 702 15.79 16.46 19.62
CA ASP A 702 16.24 15.08 19.38
C ASP A 702 17.56 15.02 18.56
N VAL A 703 18.11 16.15 18.11
CA VAL A 703 19.37 16.24 17.34
C VAL A 703 20.55 16.59 18.27
N HIS A 704 21.27 15.57 18.72
CA HIS A 704 22.47 15.71 19.54
C HIS A 704 23.72 15.89 18.67
N LEU A 705 24.19 17.13 18.46
CA LEU A 705 25.35 17.41 17.60
C LEU A 705 26.65 16.73 18.06
N ASP A 706 26.80 16.47 19.36
CA ASP A 706 28.00 15.83 19.95
C ASP A 706 28.10 14.33 19.68
N SER A 707 27.04 13.69 19.16
CA SER A 707 27.10 12.31 18.61
C SER A 707 27.47 12.30 17.12
N ILE A 708 27.35 13.45 16.45
CA ILE A 708 27.61 13.62 15.02
C ILE A 708 29.04 14.14 14.78
N PHE A 709 29.55 15.03 15.64
CA PHE A 709 30.86 15.67 15.50
C PHE A 709 31.78 15.41 16.69
N LYS A 710 33.08 15.29 16.43
CA LYS A 710 34.09 15.34 17.49
C LYS A 710 34.12 16.74 18.13
N PRO A 711 34.50 16.89 19.41
CA PRO A 711 34.66 18.19 20.05
C PRO A 711 35.60 19.13 19.26
N GLU A 712 36.67 18.60 18.66
CA GLU A 712 37.63 19.36 17.86
C GLU A 712 37.09 19.81 16.49
N GLU A 713 36.01 19.18 16.00
CA GLU A 713 35.31 19.60 14.79
C GLU A 713 34.34 20.77 15.04
N ASN A 714 34.12 21.15 16.32
CA ASN A 714 33.30 22.31 16.72
C ASN A 714 31.92 22.32 16.04
N SER A 715 31.25 21.16 16.10
CA SER A 715 29.95 20.89 15.45
C SER A 715 29.91 21.23 13.95
N GLY A 716 30.98 20.92 13.22
CA GLY A 716 31.09 21.13 11.78
C GLY A 716 31.64 22.50 11.35
N LYS A 717 32.12 23.32 12.28
CA LYS A 717 32.83 24.58 11.98
C LYS A 717 34.32 24.39 11.67
N CYS A 718 34.92 23.29 12.13
CA CYS A 718 36.34 22.98 11.96
C CYS A 718 36.52 21.53 11.49
N ILE A 719 37.64 21.24 10.83
CA ILE A 719 38.03 19.91 10.33
C ILE A 719 39.20 19.39 11.18
N TYR A 720 39.10 18.14 11.64
CA TYR A 720 40.13 17.52 12.48
C TYR A 720 41.07 16.64 11.64
N LEU A 721 42.20 17.21 11.20
CA LEU A 721 43.21 16.49 10.41
C LEU A 721 44.48 16.11 11.20
N GLN A 722 44.49 16.22 12.54
CA GLN A 722 45.68 15.96 13.36
C GLN A 722 46.23 14.53 13.18
N ASP A 723 45.35 13.51 13.15
CA ASP A 723 45.75 12.12 12.92
C ASP A 723 46.37 11.91 11.53
N PHE A 724 45.87 12.64 10.53
CA PHE A 724 46.34 12.60 9.15
C PHE A 724 47.69 13.30 8.99
N TYR A 725 47.89 14.44 9.67
CA TYR A 725 49.19 15.11 9.79
C TYR A 725 50.24 14.18 10.40
N ILE A 726 49.93 13.50 11.52
CA ILE A 726 50.83 12.55 12.17
C ILE A 726 51.19 11.39 11.22
N LYS A 727 50.22 10.83 10.48
CA LYS A 727 50.49 9.83 9.43
C LYS A 727 51.41 10.39 8.34
N PHE A 728 51.07 11.55 7.76
CA PHE A 728 51.77 12.18 6.62
C PHE A 728 53.22 12.59 6.93
N VAL A 729 53.46 13.08 8.14
CA VAL A 729 54.81 13.36 8.65
C VAL A 729 55.64 12.07 8.69
N ASN A 730 55.07 10.97 9.20
CA ASN A 730 55.79 9.72 9.43
C ASN A 730 55.94 8.80 8.19
N LEU A 731 55.32 9.12 7.05
CA LEU A 731 55.51 8.40 5.78
C LEU A 731 56.99 8.37 5.37
N GLN A 732 57.66 7.24 5.57
CA GLN A 732 59.13 7.17 5.50
C GLN A 732 59.73 7.59 4.14
N PRO A 733 59.18 7.22 2.97
CA PRO A 733 59.71 7.69 1.68
C PRO A 733 59.64 9.22 1.53
N LEU A 734 58.55 9.82 2.03
CA LEU A 734 58.28 11.25 1.93
C LEU A 734 59.11 12.06 2.93
N ARG A 735 59.24 11.56 4.17
CA ARG A 735 60.11 12.16 5.19
C ARG A 735 61.58 12.13 4.76
N ASN A 736 62.04 11.01 4.20
CA ASN A 736 63.38 10.90 3.64
C ASN A 736 63.59 11.83 2.44
N TYR A 737 62.55 12.09 1.63
CA TYR A 737 62.61 13.13 0.60
C TYR A 737 62.78 14.53 1.22
N ARG A 738 61.90 14.95 2.14
CA ARG A 738 61.96 16.27 2.79
C ARG A 738 63.32 16.52 3.47
N LEU A 739 63.83 15.54 4.21
CA LEU A 739 65.15 15.59 4.86
C LEU A 739 66.31 15.74 3.86
N ASN A 740 66.32 14.98 2.77
CA ASN A 740 67.36 15.06 1.75
C ASN A 740 67.30 16.39 0.97
N THR A 741 66.10 16.86 0.63
CA THR A 741 65.90 18.16 -0.05
C THR A 741 66.36 19.31 0.82
N HIS A 742 66.03 19.31 2.12
CA HIS A 742 66.52 20.30 3.08
C HIS A 742 68.07 20.29 3.15
N ARG A 743 68.69 19.10 3.30
CA ARG A 743 70.15 18.97 3.33
C ARG A 743 70.81 19.45 2.04
N GLN A 744 70.21 19.18 0.87
CA GLN A 744 70.72 19.68 -0.42
C GLN A 744 70.59 21.20 -0.54
N GLN A 745 69.46 21.78 -0.13
CA GLN A 745 69.24 23.23 -0.10
C GLN A 745 70.21 23.94 0.85
N GLU A 746 70.46 23.38 2.04
CA GLU A 746 71.43 23.90 2.99
C GLU A 746 72.87 23.81 2.48
N ILE A 747 73.29 22.67 1.94
CA ILE A 747 74.62 22.54 1.31
C ILE A 747 74.78 23.52 0.13
N HIS A 748 73.73 23.74 -0.65
CA HIS A 748 73.74 24.76 -1.72
C HIS A 748 73.85 26.18 -1.14
N ARG A 749 73.09 26.52 -0.09
CA ARG A 749 73.15 27.83 0.60
C ARG A 749 74.54 28.09 1.20
N LEU A 750 75.19 27.08 1.78
CA LEU A 750 76.53 27.18 2.36
C LEU A 750 77.61 27.29 1.27
N ARG A 751 77.50 26.54 0.16
CA ARG A 751 78.40 26.67 -1.00
C ARG A 751 78.27 28.04 -1.68
N ASN A 752 77.06 28.59 -1.79
CA ASN A 752 76.82 29.96 -2.26
C ASN A 752 77.36 31.04 -1.30
N LYS A 753 77.65 30.69 -0.04
CA LYS A 753 78.35 31.52 0.94
C LYS A 753 79.88 31.29 0.96
N GLY A 754 80.42 30.52 0.01
CA GLY A 754 81.85 30.28 -0.16
C GLY A 754 82.43 29.12 0.65
N LEU A 755 81.61 28.33 1.35
CA LEU A 755 82.09 27.17 2.11
C LEU A 755 82.20 25.95 1.18
N THR A 756 83.42 25.44 0.97
CA THR A 756 83.72 24.41 -0.05
C THR A 756 84.30 23.10 0.48
N ASP A 757 84.74 23.06 1.75
CA ASP A 757 85.18 21.82 2.40
C ASP A 757 83.97 20.97 2.81
N ASP A 758 83.87 19.74 2.30
CA ASP A 758 82.70 18.87 2.51
C ASP A 758 82.52 18.42 3.97
N LYS A 759 83.56 18.43 4.82
CA LYS A 759 83.42 18.13 6.25
C LYS A 759 82.90 19.33 7.03
N LEU A 760 83.37 20.53 6.71
CA LEU A 760 82.85 21.78 7.26
C LEU A 760 81.43 22.07 6.76
N LEU A 761 81.09 21.69 5.53
CA LEU A 761 79.72 21.78 5.02
C LEU A 761 78.77 20.95 5.87
N GLU A 762 79.05 19.66 6.08
CA GLU A 762 78.19 18.77 6.84
C GLU A 762 78.01 19.23 8.31
N SER A 763 79.04 19.81 8.93
CA SER A 763 78.95 20.32 10.31
C SER A 763 78.18 21.64 10.45
N HIS A 764 77.84 22.31 9.34
CA HIS A 764 77.12 23.59 9.33
C HIS A 764 75.71 23.50 8.72
N VAL A 765 75.26 22.30 8.31
CA VAL A 765 73.86 22.06 7.90
C VAL A 765 72.94 22.30 9.11
N ALA A 766 71.93 23.15 8.95
CA ALA A 766 70.95 23.38 10.00
C ALA A 766 70.18 22.08 10.37
N PRO A 767 69.78 21.88 11.64
CA PRO A 767 68.96 20.73 12.01
C PRO A 767 67.63 20.77 11.25
N PHE A 768 67.26 19.65 10.64
CA PHE A 768 65.99 19.53 9.91
C PHE A 768 64.81 19.61 10.90
N VAL A 769 63.98 20.64 10.73
CA VAL A 769 62.69 20.78 11.37
C VAL A 769 61.62 20.27 10.40
N GLU A 770 60.72 19.43 10.90
CA GLU A 770 59.58 18.91 10.13
C GLU A 770 58.50 20.00 9.98
N MET A 771 57.65 19.91 8.96
CA MET A 771 56.51 20.84 8.80
C MET A 771 55.57 20.78 10.01
N ASP A 772 55.00 21.93 10.39
CA ASP A 772 53.98 22.02 11.44
C ASP A 772 52.56 21.72 10.91
N TYR A 773 51.58 21.73 11.83
CA TYR A 773 50.19 21.38 11.51
C TYR A 773 49.50 22.45 10.65
N VAL A 774 49.78 23.74 10.83
CA VAL A 774 49.20 24.84 10.03
C VAL A 774 49.74 24.82 8.60
N THR A 775 51.04 24.58 8.44
CA THR A 775 51.67 24.31 7.14
C THR A 775 51.05 23.09 6.48
N TYR A 776 50.75 22.03 7.23
CA TYR A 776 50.05 20.87 6.69
C TYR A 776 48.60 21.19 6.27
N LEU A 777 47.80 21.88 7.09
CA LEU A 777 46.41 22.27 6.75
C LEU A 777 46.33 23.12 5.47
N SER A 778 47.32 23.99 5.24
CA SER A 778 47.41 24.83 4.05
C SER A 778 47.99 24.11 2.81
N THR A 779 48.72 23.00 2.97
CA THR A 779 49.46 22.34 1.87
C THR A 779 49.10 20.88 1.58
N PHE A 780 48.25 20.21 2.37
CA PHE A 780 47.99 18.76 2.22
C PHE A 780 47.46 18.35 0.83
N HIS A 781 46.77 19.26 0.13
CA HIS A 781 46.25 19.05 -1.23
C HIS A 781 47.29 19.28 -2.35
N GLN A 782 48.51 19.74 -2.02
CA GLN A 782 49.54 20.10 -3.00
C GLN A 782 50.34 18.87 -3.47
N PHE A 783 49.63 17.80 -3.83
CA PHE A 783 50.20 16.50 -4.20
C PHE A 783 51.18 16.57 -5.39
N HIS A 784 51.12 17.61 -6.20
CA HIS A 784 52.04 17.86 -7.30
C HIS A 784 53.49 18.15 -6.84
N LEU A 785 53.69 18.61 -5.60
CA LEU A 785 55.01 18.83 -5.00
C LEU A 785 55.67 17.52 -4.49
N ILE A 786 54.90 16.43 -4.44
CA ILE A 786 55.36 15.12 -3.96
C ILE A 786 55.95 14.32 -5.14
N PRO A 787 57.24 13.94 -5.11
CA PRO A 787 57.85 13.14 -6.17
C PRO A 787 57.13 11.81 -6.34
N ARG A 788 56.91 11.42 -7.59
CA ARG A 788 56.16 10.21 -7.95
C ARG A 788 56.75 8.92 -7.35
N TYR A 789 58.07 8.86 -7.11
CA TYR A 789 58.72 7.71 -6.45
C TYR A 789 58.32 7.56 -4.97
N CYS A 790 57.82 8.60 -4.32
CA CYS A 790 57.26 8.53 -2.96
C CYS A 790 55.83 7.95 -2.94
N LYS A 791 55.13 8.00 -4.08
CA LYS A 791 53.72 7.60 -4.25
C LYS A 791 53.58 6.20 -4.87
N TYR A 792 54.32 5.94 -5.94
CA TYR A 792 54.15 4.76 -6.78
C TYR A 792 54.45 3.47 -6.02
N ARG A 793 53.49 2.53 -6.05
CA ARG A 793 53.48 1.27 -5.25
C ARG A 793 53.70 1.47 -3.74
N ASN A 794 53.46 2.67 -3.18
CA ASN A 794 53.53 2.92 -1.74
C ASN A 794 52.15 2.71 -1.09
N ALA A 795 51.96 1.54 -0.47
CA ALA A 795 50.71 1.18 0.19
C ALA A 795 50.34 2.10 1.36
N GLU A 796 51.31 2.65 2.09
CA GLU A 796 51.06 3.57 3.21
C GLU A 796 50.51 4.91 2.70
N TYR A 797 51.03 5.41 1.58
CA TYR A 797 50.56 6.65 0.95
C TYR A 797 49.15 6.50 0.36
N ILE A 798 48.88 5.38 -0.32
CA ILE A 798 47.56 5.09 -0.89
C ILE A 798 46.53 4.94 0.23
N LYS A 799 46.85 4.22 1.31
CA LYS A 799 45.98 4.13 2.48
C LYS A 799 45.74 5.50 3.13
N TYR A 800 46.78 6.33 3.26
CA TYR A 800 46.63 7.70 3.75
C TYR A 800 45.65 8.52 2.89
N LEU A 801 45.73 8.42 1.55
CA LEU A 801 44.79 9.08 0.64
C LEU A 801 43.37 8.53 0.77
N GLN A 802 43.20 7.21 0.88
CA GLN A 802 41.89 6.56 1.05
C GLN A 802 41.24 6.92 2.39
N ASP A 803 42.00 6.84 3.51
CA ASP A 803 41.54 7.26 4.83
C ASP A 803 41.12 8.75 4.81
N LEU A 804 41.89 9.62 4.13
CA LEU A 804 41.66 11.08 4.07
C LEU A 804 40.46 11.45 3.19
N TYR A 805 40.34 10.81 2.02
CA TYR A 805 39.18 10.92 1.14
C TYR A 805 37.89 10.56 1.88
N ALA A 806 37.86 9.39 2.52
CA ALA A 806 36.69 8.91 3.25
C ALA A 806 36.28 9.88 4.37
N TYR A 807 37.26 10.42 5.11
CA TYR A 807 36.98 11.40 6.17
C TYR A 807 36.43 12.74 5.63
N LEU A 808 36.98 13.27 4.53
CA LEU A 808 36.48 14.52 3.95
C LEU A 808 35.07 14.36 3.34
N ALA A 809 34.79 13.22 2.71
CA ALA A 809 33.46 12.91 2.18
C ALA A 809 32.41 12.71 3.29
N ASP A 810 32.76 11.99 4.37
CA ASP A 810 31.95 11.86 5.59
C ASP A 810 31.69 13.23 6.25
N PHE A 811 32.74 14.01 6.49
CA PHE A 811 32.63 15.33 7.12
C PHE A 811 31.70 16.24 6.31
N PHE A 812 31.81 16.25 4.98
CA PHE A 812 30.91 17.00 4.12
C PHE A 812 29.44 16.56 4.29
N CYS A 813 29.18 15.26 4.37
CA CYS A 813 27.84 14.70 4.59
C CYS A 813 27.25 15.04 5.97
N ARG A 814 28.10 15.13 7.00
CA ARG A 814 27.71 15.53 8.36
C ARG A 814 27.47 17.03 8.46
N GLN A 815 28.31 17.85 7.83
CA GLN A 815 28.19 19.31 7.80
C GLN A 815 26.99 19.79 6.97
N ASN A 816 26.60 19.05 5.91
CA ASN A 816 25.53 19.42 4.99
C ASN A 816 24.47 18.29 4.90
N PRO A 817 23.66 18.04 5.95
CA PRO A 817 22.77 16.87 6.01
C PRO A 817 21.79 16.75 4.84
N LEU A 818 21.35 17.87 4.26
CA LEU A 818 20.41 17.92 3.13
C LEU A 818 21.07 17.90 1.74
N ALA A 819 22.40 17.96 1.65
CA ALA A 819 23.11 17.90 0.37
C ALA A 819 23.07 16.48 -0.22
N ASN A 820 22.83 16.38 -1.53
CA ASN A 820 22.91 15.10 -2.24
C ASN A 820 24.38 14.76 -2.53
N SER A 821 25.04 14.14 -1.55
CA SER A 821 26.44 13.71 -1.62
C SER A 821 26.73 12.73 -2.77
N LYS A 822 25.79 11.83 -3.09
CA LYS A 822 25.95 10.86 -4.20
C LYS A 822 26.05 11.56 -5.55
N ASN A 823 25.23 12.58 -5.80
CA ASN A 823 25.31 13.36 -7.04
C ASN A 823 26.59 14.20 -7.10
N LEU A 824 27.07 14.71 -5.96
CA LEU A 824 28.32 15.46 -5.89
C LEU A 824 29.52 14.54 -6.20
N GLU A 825 29.61 13.38 -5.54
CA GLU A 825 30.66 12.38 -5.76
C GLU A 825 30.67 11.89 -7.22
N ALA A 826 29.49 11.61 -7.81
CA ALA A 826 29.37 11.24 -9.21
C ALA A 826 29.85 12.33 -10.17
N SER A 827 29.54 13.60 -9.89
CA SER A 827 29.99 14.75 -10.69
C SER A 827 31.52 14.95 -10.61
N MET A 828 32.10 14.78 -9.42
CA MET A 828 33.56 14.79 -9.24
C MET A 828 34.25 13.63 -9.98
N GLU A 829 33.67 12.44 -9.96
CA GLU A 829 34.16 11.25 -10.66
C GLU A 829 34.07 11.39 -12.20
N GLU A 830 33.01 11.99 -12.73
CA GLU A 830 32.86 12.31 -14.16
C GLU A 830 33.85 13.40 -14.61
N SER A 831 34.05 14.41 -13.77
CA SER A 831 35.05 15.47 -13.99
C SER A 831 36.48 14.90 -13.98
N PHE A 832 36.76 13.92 -13.11
CA PHE A 832 38.02 13.18 -13.09
C PHE A 832 38.23 12.39 -14.40
N LYS A 833 37.25 11.57 -14.83
CA LYS A 833 37.33 10.78 -16.07
C LYS A 833 37.62 11.66 -17.28
N THR A 834 36.87 12.75 -17.43
CA THR A 834 37.06 13.75 -18.49
C THR A 834 38.47 14.35 -18.46
N SER A 835 38.98 14.67 -17.26
CA SER A 835 40.33 15.24 -17.07
C SER A 835 41.46 14.23 -17.31
N TRP A 836 41.20 12.94 -17.07
CA TRP A 836 42.12 11.82 -17.29
C TRP A 836 42.22 11.46 -18.78
N GLU A 837 41.07 11.30 -19.45
CA GLU A 837 40.98 10.91 -20.86
C GLU A 837 41.52 12.00 -21.80
N SER A 838 41.27 13.28 -21.47
CA SER A 838 41.87 14.42 -22.17
C SER A 838 43.37 14.63 -21.87
N ASN A 839 43.97 13.86 -20.96
CA ASN A 839 45.32 14.08 -20.39
C ASN A 839 45.55 15.52 -19.87
N SER A 840 44.49 16.20 -19.42
CA SER A 840 44.53 17.55 -18.85
C SER A 840 45.31 17.61 -17.52
N LEU A 841 45.35 16.49 -16.79
CA LEU A 841 46.12 16.33 -15.55
C LEU A 841 47.65 16.32 -15.82
N GLN A 842 48.24 17.50 -15.96
CA GLN A 842 49.65 17.73 -16.34
C GLN A 842 50.66 16.82 -15.60
N TYR A 843 50.51 16.66 -14.28
CA TYR A 843 51.42 15.85 -13.45
C TYR A 843 51.24 14.32 -13.61
N TRP A 844 50.20 13.88 -14.33
CA TRP A 844 49.87 12.49 -14.65
C TRP A 844 49.84 12.20 -16.18
N LYS A 845 50.27 13.17 -17.00
CA LYS A 845 50.41 13.02 -18.45
C LYS A 845 51.38 11.89 -18.80
N ASP A 846 52.63 12.02 -18.38
CA ASP A 846 53.64 10.97 -18.51
C ASP A 846 53.27 9.77 -17.61
N LYS A 847 53.35 8.54 -18.13
CA LYS A 847 52.99 7.33 -17.39
C LYS A 847 54.20 6.78 -16.63
N THR A 848 54.03 6.15 -15.48
CA THR A 848 55.16 5.85 -14.59
C THR A 848 56.20 4.94 -15.22
N TYR A 849 55.79 4.06 -16.13
CA TYR A 849 56.69 3.16 -16.84
C TYR A 849 57.59 3.84 -17.89
N THR A 850 57.30 5.09 -18.31
CA THR A 850 58.12 5.82 -19.30
C THR A 850 59.22 6.69 -18.65
N LEU A 851 59.32 6.70 -17.32
CA LEU A 851 60.27 7.54 -16.57
C LEU A 851 61.64 6.88 -16.44
N GLU A 852 62.73 7.64 -16.61
CA GLU A 852 64.12 7.12 -16.65
C GLU A 852 64.56 6.27 -15.44
N LEU A 853 63.93 6.48 -14.28
CA LEU A 853 64.25 5.78 -13.04
C LEU A 853 63.29 4.62 -12.72
N TYR A 854 62.40 4.27 -13.65
CA TYR A 854 61.51 3.12 -13.54
C TYR A 854 62.23 1.82 -13.92
N ASN A 855 61.86 0.72 -13.28
CA ASN A 855 62.44 -0.60 -13.52
C ASN A 855 61.34 -1.66 -13.65
N ALA A 856 61.01 -2.05 -14.88
CA ALA A 856 59.92 -2.99 -15.18
C ALA A 856 60.03 -4.35 -14.44
N PRO A 857 61.22 -5.01 -14.33
CA PRO A 857 61.34 -6.30 -13.63
C PRO A 857 61.01 -6.26 -12.13
N SER A 858 61.12 -5.10 -11.47
CA SER A 858 60.71 -4.92 -10.07
C SER A 858 59.46 -4.06 -9.89
N ASP A 859 58.85 -3.62 -11.00
CA ASP A 859 57.75 -2.66 -11.07
C ASP A 859 57.89 -1.51 -10.06
N LYS A 860 59.05 -0.84 -10.10
CA LYS A 860 59.43 0.17 -9.12
C LYS A 860 60.10 1.38 -9.76
N LEU A 861 59.68 2.57 -9.33
CA LEU A 861 60.33 3.85 -9.59
C LEU A 861 61.35 4.15 -8.48
N PHE A 862 62.58 4.51 -8.85
CA PHE A 862 63.68 4.78 -7.92
C PHE A 862 63.92 6.27 -7.70
N SER A 863 64.50 6.63 -6.55
CA SER A 863 64.75 8.03 -6.16
C SER A 863 66.00 8.65 -6.79
N SER A 864 66.96 7.83 -7.24
CA SER A 864 68.11 8.29 -8.03
C SER A 864 68.73 7.15 -8.83
N LYS A 865 69.45 7.52 -9.90
CA LYS A 865 70.18 6.57 -10.77
C LYS A 865 71.15 5.67 -10.01
N GLY A 866 71.86 6.22 -9.01
CA GLY A 866 72.79 5.44 -8.18
C GLY A 866 72.11 4.37 -7.32
N VAL A 867 70.88 4.60 -6.85
CA VAL A 867 70.12 3.56 -6.12
C VAL A 867 69.63 2.46 -7.08
N LEU A 868 69.18 2.84 -8.28
CA LEU A 868 68.81 1.89 -9.34
C LEU A 868 70.02 1.02 -9.76
N GLU A 869 71.19 1.63 -10.02
CA GLU A 869 72.43 0.91 -10.35
C GLU A 869 72.96 0.02 -9.23
N SER A 870 72.66 0.32 -7.98
CA SER A 870 72.98 -0.54 -6.83
C SER A 870 72.00 -1.72 -6.74
N PHE A 871 70.71 -1.47 -6.99
CA PHE A 871 69.67 -2.49 -6.99
C PHE A 871 69.84 -3.53 -8.12
N THR A 872 70.17 -3.09 -9.34
CA THR A 872 70.34 -4.01 -10.49
C THR A 872 71.56 -4.94 -10.35
N LYS A 873 72.54 -4.59 -9.51
CA LYS A 873 73.68 -5.46 -9.14
C LYS A 873 73.33 -6.49 -8.06
N GLY A 874 72.13 -6.42 -7.46
CA GLY A 874 71.70 -7.27 -6.36
C GLY A 874 71.14 -8.64 -6.79
N LYS A 875 71.46 -9.70 -6.03
CA LYS A 875 70.95 -11.08 -6.26
C LYS A 875 69.42 -11.17 -6.37
N LYS A 876 68.67 -10.30 -5.67
CA LYS A 876 67.20 -10.21 -5.76
C LYS A 876 66.73 -9.72 -7.13
N TYR A 877 67.45 -8.80 -7.76
CA TYR A 877 67.11 -8.30 -9.10
C TYR A 877 67.31 -9.37 -10.17
N ALA A 878 68.41 -10.14 -10.11
CA ALA A 878 68.65 -11.24 -11.07
C ALA A 878 67.48 -12.25 -11.12
N ALA A 879 66.89 -12.60 -9.96
CA ALA A 879 65.73 -13.48 -9.87
C ALA A 879 64.42 -12.84 -10.38
N LEU A 880 64.28 -11.51 -10.27
CA LEU A 880 63.14 -10.77 -10.82
C LEU A 880 63.26 -10.60 -12.34
N LEU A 881 64.47 -10.29 -12.84
CA LEU A 881 64.78 -10.19 -14.27
C LEU A 881 64.54 -11.51 -14.99
N ALA A 882 64.98 -12.65 -14.43
CA ALA A 882 64.70 -13.97 -15.00
C ALA A 882 63.19 -14.25 -15.12
N LYS A 883 62.39 -13.84 -14.13
CA LYS A 883 60.91 -13.95 -14.19
C LYS A 883 60.27 -12.98 -15.20
N HIS A 884 60.83 -11.79 -15.37
CA HIS A 884 60.36 -10.81 -16.35
C HIS A 884 60.62 -11.30 -17.78
N LEU A 885 61.83 -11.79 -18.06
CA LEU A 885 62.23 -12.30 -19.37
C LEU A 885 61.39 -13.52 -19.79
N ALA A 886 61.18 -14.49 -18.89
CA ALA A 886 60.29 -15.64 -19.17
C ALA A 886 58.86 -15.18 -19.52
N ARG A 887 58.34 -14.17 -18.81
CA ARG A 887 57.02 -13.60 -19.06
C ARG A 887 56.95 -12.78 -20.37
N GLU A 888 58.05 -12.15 -20.75
CA GLU A 888 58.20 -11.47 -22.05
C GLU A 888 58.26 -12.46 -23.22
N GLU A 889 58.76 -13.67 -23.01
CA GLU A 889 58.71 -14.77 -23.98
C GLU A 889 57.30 -15.35 -24.09
N GLU A 890 56.64 -15.65 -22.97
CA GLU A 890 55.23 -16.09 -22.91
C GLU A 890 54.28 -15.12 -23.64
N ALA A 891 54.42 -13.81 -23.41
CA ALA A 891 53.57 -12.79 -24.02
C ALA A 891 53.74 -12.69 -25.55
N LYS A 892 54.95 -12.94 -26.07
CA LYS A 892 55.23 -12.95 -27.52
C LYS A 892 54.60 -14.17 -28.20
N VAL A 893 54.61 -15.34 -27.55
CA VAL A 893 53.95 -16.54 -28.08
C VAL A 893 52.43 -16.34 -28.20
N SER A 894 51.80 -15.58 -27.29
CA SER A 894 50.36 -15.29 -27.37
C SER A 894 49.93 -14.30 -28.46
N THR A 895 50.85 -13.66 -29.19
CA THR A 895 50.51 -12.59 -30.17
C THR A 895 50.71 -12.95 -31.65
N ASP A 896 51.21 -14.16 -31.97
CA ASP A 896 51.53 -14.55 -33.35
C ASP A 896 50.39 -15.30 -34.09
N ASN A 897 49.42 -15.85 -33.34
CA ASN A 897 48.33 -16.70 -33.85
C ASN A 897 47.14 -15.93 -34.49
N GLY A 898 47.38 -14.75 -35.09
CA GLY A 898 46.29 -13.84 -35.50
C GLY A 898 46.67 -12.82 -36.56
N LYS A 899 47.12 -13.27 -37.74
CA LYS A 899 47.33 -12.41 -38.92
C LYS A 899 46.78 -13.03 -40.20
N ASP A 900 45.57 -12.60 -40.56
CA ASP A 900 45.01 -12.74 -41.90
C ASP A 900 44.89 -11.35 -42.57
N HIS A 901 44.89 -11.31 -43.89
CA HIS A 901 45.14 -10.08 -44.65
C HIS A 901 43.91 -9.19 -44.88
N SER A 902 44.02 -7.90 -44.56
CA SER A 902 43.65 -6.83 -45.51
C SER A 902 44.47 -5.56 -45.22
N ALA A 903 44.70 -4.75 -46.26
CA ALA A 903 45.47 -3.51 -46.19
C ALA A 903 44.68 -2.36 -46.83
N SER A 904 44.79 -1.16 -46.26
CA SER A 904 44.33 0.10 -46.85
C SER A 904 45.19 1.24 -46.31
N ASP A 905 45.77 2.04 -47.19
CA ASP A 905 46.61 3.18 -46.83
C ASP A 905 45.79 4.41 -46.40
N THR A 906 46.10 4.96 -45.22
CA THR A 906 46.02 6.40 -44.91
C THR A 906 47.11 6.75 -43.90
N ASN A 907 48.00 7.69 -44.23
CA ASN A 907 49.08 8.14 -43.34
C ASN A 907 48.66 9.40 -42.58
N GLU A 908 48.47 9.32 -41.26
CA GLU A 908 48.54 10.46 -40.33
C GLU A 908 48.63 9.96 -38.87
N GLY A 909 49.62 10.42 -38.10
CA GLY A 909 49.73 10.21 -36.64
C GLY A 909 50.33 8.86 -36.15
N PRO A 910 51.32 8.87 -35.22
CA PRO A 910 51.84 7.66 -34.59
C PRO A 910 51.24 7.42 -33.19
N ASP A 911 49.95 7.06 -33.10
CA ASP A 911 49.27 6.81 -31.82
C ASP A 911 49.56 5.40 -31.25
N ASP A 912 50.57 5.34 -30.37
CA ASP A 912 51.04 4.15 -29.64
C ASP A 912 50.06 3.73 -28.51
N ALA A 913 48.90 3.18 -28.89
CA ALA A 913 47.80 2.90 -27.96
C ALA A 913 47.36 1.41 -27.86
N THR A 914 47.77 0.54 -28.79
CA THR A 914 47.16 -0.80 -28.95
C THR A 914 48.08 -2.00 -28.73
N ASN A 915 49.33 -1.81 -28.29
CA ASN A 915 50.26 -2.92 -28.00
C ASN A 915 50.99 -2.78 -26.65
N VAL A 916 50.33 -2.16 -25.67
CA VAL A 916 50.84 -1.97 -24.31
C VAL A 916 50.87 -3.31 -23.55
N LEU A 917 52.07 -3.80 -23.25
CA LEU A 917 52.28 -5.10 -22.62
C LEU A 917 51.55 -5.22 -21.24
N PRO A 918 50.99 -6.39 -20.86
CA PRO A 918 50.00 -6.49 -19.78
C PRO A 918 50.42 -6.06 -18.36
N TRP A 919 51.72 -5.88 -18.09
CA TRP A 919 52.19 -5.29 -16.82
C TRP A 919 52.25 -3.76 -16.85
N TYR A 920 52.50 -3.14 -18.01
CA TYR A 920 52.40 -1.69 -18.16
C TYR A 920 50.94 -1.22 -18.01
N ALA A 921 49.96 -1.99 -18.48
CA ALA A 921 48.55 -1.77 -18.16
C ALA A 921 48.29 -1.72 -16.63
N LYS A 922 48.95 -2.60 -15.86
CA LYS A 922 48.90 -2.57 -14.38
C LYS A 922 49.69 -1.43 -13.73
N SER A 923 50.57 -0.75 -14.48
CA SER A 923 51.20 0.51 -14.06
C SER A 923 50.24 1.67 -14.31
N VAL A 924 49.62 1.74 -15.49
CA VAL A 924 48.64 2.78 -15.86
C VAL A 924 47.41 2.79 -14.95
N GLU A 925 46.84 1.63 -14.64
CA GLU A 925 45.67 1.57 -13.74
C GLU A 925 46.03 1.96 -12.29
N HIS A 926 47.29 1.78 -11.89
CA HIS A 926 47.77 2.23 -10.57
C HIS A 926 48.07 3.72 -10.54
N ASP A 927 48.61 4.28 -11.62
CA ASP A 927 48.72 5.71 -11.83
C ASP A 927 47.32 6.36 -11.80
N ARG A 928 46.33 5.71 -12.41
CA ARG A 928 44.92 6.14 -12.43
C ARG A 928 44.31 6.18 -11.03
N GLU A 929 44.45 5.12 -10.23
CA GLU A 929 43.89 5.09 -8.85
C GLU A 929 44.55 6.14 -7.93
N ILE A 930 45.88 6.34 -8.01
CA ILE A 930 46.52 7.43 -7.25
C ILE A 930 46.02 8.79 -7.75
N ALA A 931 45.99 9.03 -9.06
CA ALA A 931 45.50 10.29 -9.64
C ALA A 931 44.03 10.58 -9.27
N ARG A 932 43.18 9.55 -9.24
CA ARG A 932 41.78 9.60 -8.83
C ARG A 932 41.64 10.05 -7.38
N LEU A 933 42.34 9.39 -6.46
CA LEU A 933 42.31 9.73 -5.04
C LEU A 933 42.86 11.15 -4.78
N GLU A 934 43.96 11.54 -5.44
CA GLU A 934 44.52 12.89 -5.34
C GLU A 934 43.55 13.96 -5.87
N TYR A 935 42.89 13.70 -7.00
CA TYR A 935 41.89 14.59 -7.58
C TYR A 935 40.67 14.76 -6.67
N LEU A 936 40.13 13.65 -6.14
CA LEU A 936 38.95 13.68 -5.27
C LEU A 936 39.25 14.40 -3.95
N VAL A 937 40.43 14.20 -3.33
CA VAL A 937 40.82 14.94 -2.13
C VAL A 937 40.95 16.45 -2.41
N CYS A 938 41.47 16.85 -3.59
CA CYS A 938 41.46 18.25 -4.00
C CYS A 938 40.03 18.81 -4.16
N ALA A 939 39.15 18.11 -4.86
CA ALA A 939 37.77 18.55 -5.11
C ALA A 939 36.96 18.69 -3.80
N TYR A 940 37.11 17.77 -2.84
CA TYR A 940 36.52 17.91 -1.52
C TYR A 940 37.18 19.03 -0.69
N LYS A 941 38.50 19.25 -0.79
CA LYS A 941 39.19 20.37 -0.14
C LYS A 941 38.71 21.73 -0.67
N GLU A 942 38.49 21.85 -1.97
CA GLU A 942 37.94 23.06 -2.61
C GLU A 942 36.49 23.31 -2.17
N THR A 943 35.66 22.25 -2.11
CA THR A 943 34.29 22.31 -1.58
C THR A 943 34.25 22.74 -0.11
N LEU A 944 35.19 22.27 0.70
CA LEU A 944 35.29 22.54 2.15
C LEU A 944 36.20 23.73 2.49
N GLN A 945 36.66 24.52 1.51
CA GLN A 945 37.74 25.51 1.66
C GLN A 945 37.52 26.45 2.87
N GLY A 946 36.35 27.09 2.99
CA GLY A 946 36.06 27.98 4.11
C GLY A 946 36.05 27.32 5.50
N THR A 947 35.86 25.99 5.56
CA THR A 947 36.00 25.23 6.82
C THR A 947 37.46 24.89 7.11
N VAL A 948 38.29 24.67 6.09
CA VAL A 948 39.76 24.55 6.25
C VAL A 948 40.33 25.87 6.78
N ASP A 949 39.93 27.01 6.22
CA ASP A 949 40.39 28.33 6.66
C ASP A 949 39.96 28.65 8.10
N ALA A 950 38.70 28.37 8.45
CA ALA A 950 38.22 28.47 9.83
C ALA A 950 38.95 27.52 10.80
N SER A 951 39.46 26.38 10.31
CA SER A 951 40.28 25.46 11.11
C SER A 951 41.68 26.02 11.36
N ILE A 952 42.28 26.68 10.36
CA ILE A 952 43.57 27.38 10.50
C ILE A 952 43.44 28.52 11.52
N GLU A 953 42.45 29.41 11.38
CA GLU A 953 42.22 30.49 12.36
C GLU A 953 42.03 29.91 13.77
N SER A 954 41.23 28.84 13.91
CA SER A 954 40.97 28.17 15.20
C SER A 954 42.25 27.61 15.85
N VAL A 955 43.16 27.05 15.05
CA VAL A 955 44.46 26.53 15.53
C VAL A 955 45.39 27.67 15.93
N GLU A 956 45.60 28.66 15.08
CA GLU A 956 46.48 29.82 15.37
C GLU A 956 46.00 30.60 16.60
N LYS A 957 44.68 30.78 16.74
CA LYS A 957 43.99 31.39 17.89
C LYS A 957 44.02 30.55 19.15
N ARG A 958 44.31 29.24 19.04
CA ARG A 958 44.54 28.34 20.18
C ARG A 958 46.01 28.37 20.62
N GLU A 959 46.94 28.40 19.67
CA GLU A 959 48.40 28.41 19.92
C GLU A 959 48.90 29.77 20.41
N SER A 960 48.21 30.87 20.09
CA SER A 960 48.51 32.23 20.58
C SER A 960 47.95 32.54 21.98
N ARG A 961 47.21 31.63 22.62
CA ARG A 961 46.62 31.82 23.97
C ARG A 961 47.53 31.29 25.08
N THR A 962 47.53 31.96 26.22
CA THR A 962 48.14 31.41 27.44
C THR A 962 47.29 30.30 28.04
N HIS A 963 47.91 29.39 28.80
CA HIS A 963 47.23 28.29 29.48
C HIS A 963 46.09 28.76 30.41
N LYS A 964 46.17 29.98 30.95
CA LYS A 964 45.12 30.55 31.80
C LYS A 964 43.89 30.98 31.00
N GLU A 965 44.10 31.59 29.83
CA GLU A 965 43.02 31.97 28.90
C GLU A 965 42.38 30.73 28.27
N LEU A 966 43.16 29.68 27.99
CA LEU A 966 42.68 28.41 27.48
C LEU A 966 41.69 27.74 28.45
N ASN A 967 42.05 27.67 29.74
CA ASN A 967 41.17 27.14 30.79
C ASN A 967 39.91 28.01 30.94
N SER A 968 40.06 29.34 30.96
CA SER A 968 38.93 30.28 31.09
C SER A 968 37.90 30.11 29.98
N LEU A 969 38.35 29.97 28.72
CA LEU A 969 37.45 29.68 27.59
C LEU A 969 36.80 28.30 27.69
N THR A 970 37.47 27.33 28.30
CA THR A 970 36.89 25.98 28.48
C THR A 970 35.75 26.02 29.51
N GLU A 971 35.90 26.80 30.59
CA GLU A 971 34.82 27.05 31.57
C GLU A 971 33.66 27.89 31.00
N GLU A 972 33.94 28.87 30.13
CA GLU A 972 32.91 29.64 29.43
C GLU A 972 32.13 28.78 28.43
N ILE A 973 32.81 27.91 27.66
CA ILE A 973 32.17 26.98 26.71
C ILE A 973 31.30 25.96 27.47
N LEU A 974 31.78 25.41 28.58
CA LEU A 974 30.98 24.47 29.39
C LEU A 974 29.67 25.10 29.89
N LYS A 975 29.69 26.37 30.33
CA LYS A 975 28.48 27.09 30.73
C LYS A 975 27.54 27.38 29.55
N ALA A 976 28.10 27.72 28.39
CA ALA A 976 27.31 27.99 27.18
C ALA A 976 26.61 26.74 26.60
N VAL A 977 27.00 25.53 27.01
CA VAL A 977 26.38 24.26 26.59
C VAL A 977 25.18 23.87 27.49
N GLU A 978 25.08 24.40 28.71
CA GLU A 978 23.92 24.15 29.60
C GLU A 978 22.67 24.97 29.22
N GLU A 979 22.81 26.03 28.40
CA GLU A 979 21.69 26.86 27.94
C GLU A 979 21.06 26.33 26.64
N THR A 980 19.95 25.59 26.76
CA THR A 980 19.22 25.06 25.59
C THR A 980 18.66 26.18 24.69
N PRO A 981 18.83 26.13 23.36
CA PRO A 981 18.43 27.23 22.48
C PRO A 981 16.90 27.37 22.36
N GLU A 982 16.35 28.50 22.79
CA GLU A 982 14.94 28.82 22.55
C GLU A 982 14.65 29.08 21.06
N VAL A 983 13.56 28.48 20.57
CA VAL A 983 13.09 28.64 19.19
C VAL A 983 11.99 29.70 19.18
N ASN A 984 12.35 30.96 18.90
CA ASN A 984 11.36 32.04 18.82
C ASN A 984 10.51 31.90 17.54
N LEU A 985 9.26 31.47 17.72
CA LEU A 985 8.24 31.35 16.68
C LEU A 985 7.12 32.35 16.99
N GLU A 986 7.26 33.55 16.42
CA GLU A 986 6.16 34.49 16.19
C GLU A 986 5.33 34.02 15.00
N GLU A 987 4.02 34.28 15.04
CA GLU A 987 3.05 33.73 14.08
C GLU A 987 2.97 34.59 12.81
N SER A 988 3.13 33.97 11.64
CA SER A 988 2.89 34.60 10.34
C SER A 988 1.63 34.02 9.69
N SER A 989 0.47 34.52 10.09
CA SER A 989 -0.79 34.34 9.37
C SER A 989 -0.94 35.45 8.32
N GLU A 990 -0.97 35.08 7.04
CA GLU A 990 -1.25 36.02 5.95
C GLU A 990 -2.77 36.26 5.83
N ASP A 991 -3.26 37.28 6.53
CA ASP A 991 -4.52 37.97 6.22
C ASP A 991 -4.18 39.46 5.98
N GLU A 992 -4.39 39.97 4.77
CA GLU A 992 -4.21 41.39 4.45
C GLU A 992 -5.38 42.23 5.00
N ASP A 993 -5.33 42.58 6.28
CA ASP A 993 -6.32 43.47 6.91
C ASP A 993 -5.64 44.54 7.79
N GLU A 994 -6.16 45.77 7.71
CA GLU A 994 -5.52 47.05 8.08
C GLU A 994 -4.76 47.10 9.43
N GLU A 995 -3.70 47.93 9.49
CA GLU A 995 -2.86 48.21 10.67
C GLU A 995 -3.67 48.84 11.84
N LYS A 996 -4.43 48.01 12.54
CA LYS A 996 -5.29 48.39 13.67
C LYS A 996 -4.45 48.74 14.88
N VAL A 997 -4.12 50.03 15.00
CA VAL A 997 -3.57 50.67 16.20
C VAL A 997 -4.28 50.15 17.46
N VAL A 998 -3.53 49.43 18.31
CA VAL A 998 -4.06 48.83 19.54
C VAL A 998 -4.68 49.92 20.41
N TYR A 999 -6.00 49.85 20.60
CA TYR A 999 -6.77 50.89 21.30
C TYR A 999 -6.42 50.92 22.80
N ASN A 1000 -5.42 51.75 23.13
CA ASN A 1000 -4.89 51.96 24.47
C ASN A 1000 -5.25 53.38 24.98
N PRO A 1001 -6.53 53.66 25.29
CA PRO A 1001 -7.02 55.01 25.61
C PRO A 1001 -6.47 55.59 26.94
N LEU A 1002 -5.75 54.77 27.73
CA LEU A 1002 -5.06 55.19 28.95
C LEU A 1002 -3.53 55.23 28.78
N ASN A 1003 -3.03 54.92 27.57
CA ASN A 1003 -1.63 54.87 27.18
C ASN A 1003 -0.73 54.10 28.17
N LEU A 1004 -1.25 52.98 28.69
CA LEU A 1004 -0.58 52.16 29.70
C LEU A 1004 0.50 51.29 29.04
N PRO A 1005 1.64 51.03 29.71
CA PRO A 1005 2.65 50.12 29.19
C PRO A 1005 2.06 48.74 28.87
N LEU A 1006 2.51 48.14 27.77
CA LEU A 1006 2.12 46.78 27.39
C LEU A 1006 2.83 45.77 28.29
N GLY A 1007 2.14 44.67 28.61
CA GLY A 1007 2.71 43.53 29.30
C GLY A 1007 3.56 42.66 28.38
N TRP A 1008 4.17 41.64 28.97
CA TRP A 1008 4.85 40.56 28.24
C TRP A 1008 3.91 39.72 27.36
N ASP A 1009 2.58 39.93 27.49
CA ASP A 1009 1.49 39.38 26.69
C ASP A 1009 1.01 40.32 25.58
N GLY A 1010 1.70 41.45 25.36
CA GLY A 1010 1.38 42.46 24.35
C GLY A 1010 0.14 43.32 24.64
N LYS A 1011 -0.50 43.19 25.81
CA LYS A 1011 -1.75 43.89 26.16
C LYS A 1011 -1.50 45.00 27.20
N PRO A 1012 -2.31 46.08 27.23
CA PRO A 1012 -2.13 47.14 28.23
C PRO A 1012 -2.26 46.60 29.66
N ILE A 1013 -1.22 46.81 30.49
CA ILE A 1013 -1.17 46.30 31.87
C ILE A 1013 -2.37 46.85 32.68
N PRO A 1014 -3.13 46.02 33.43
CA PRO A 1014 -4.27 46.48 34.21
C PRO A 1014 -3.96 47.68 35.10
N TYR A 1015 -4.78 48.74 35.02
CA TYR A 1015 -4.52 50.05 35.66
C TYR A 1015 -4.24 49.97 37.18
N TRP A 1016 -4.87 49.03 37.88
CA TRP A 1016 -4.63 48.81 39.31
C TRP A 1016 -3.24 48.22 39.59
N LEU A 1017 -2.75 47.33 38.72
CA LEU A 1017 -1.42 46.71 38.80
C LEU A 1017 -0.32 47.72 38.43
N TYR A 1018 -0.59 48.57 37.42
CA TYR A 1018 0.22 49.73 37.06
C TYR A 1018 0.40 50.71 38.24
N LYS A 1019 -0.67 51.00 38.99
CA LYS A 1019 -0.57 51.78 40.24
C LYS A 1019 0.14 51.03 41.37
N LEU A 1020 -0.15 49.75 41.57
CA LEU A 1020 0.39 48.95 42.68
C LEU A 1020 1.93 48.84 42.62
N HIS A 1021 2.50 48.65 41.43
CA HIS A 1021 3.95 48.59 41.24
C HIS A 1021 4.61 49.96 40.98
N GLY A 1022 3.85 51.07 41.12
CA GLY A 1022 4.38 52.42 40.96
C GLY A 1022 4.88 52.76 39.54
N LEU A 1023 4.45 52.00 38.53
CA LEU A 1023 4.92 52.12 37.14
C LEU A 1023 4.63 53.49 36.51
N GLY A 1024 3.62 54.21 37.02
CA GLY A 1024 3.30 55.59 36.61
C GLY A 1024 4.17 56.69 37.24
N GLN A 1025 5.28 56.36 37.90
CA GLN A 1025 6.28 57.35 38.35
C GLN A 1025 7.47 57.38 37.39
N GLU A 1026 7.73 58.55 36.81
CA GLU A 1026 8.85 58.77 35.88
C GLU A 1026 10.14 59.09 36.65
N PHE A 1027 11.20 58.34 36.41
CA PHE A 1027 12.54 58.57 36.95
C PHE A 1027 13.53 58.83 35.81
N LYS A 1028 14.11 60.03 35.75
CA LYS A 1028 15.05 60.43 34.69
C LYS A 1028 16.50 60.21 35.11
N CYS A 1029 17.33 59.66 34.22
CA CYS A 1029 18.77 59.54 34.41
C CYS A 1029 19.54 60.37 33.38
N GLU A 1030 20.27 61.39 33.85
CA GLU A 1030 21.05 62.30 33.00
C GLU A 1030 22.23 61.58 32.35
N ILE A 1031 22.93 60.72 33.08
CA ILE A 1031 24.03 59.85 32.60
C ILE A 1031 23.58 58.97 31.42
N CYS A 1032 22.31 58.60 31.35
CA CYS A 1032 21.71 57.86 30.22
C CYS A 1032 21.18 58.75 29.08
N GLY A 1033 21.51 60.05 29.07
CA GLY A 1033 20.99 61.03 28.10
C GLY A 1033 19.60 61.56 28.46
N ASN A 1034 19.33 61.80 29.74
CA ASN A 1034 18.01 62.18 30.29
C ASN A 1034 16.87 61.21 29.95
N TYR A 1035 17.20 59.92 29.81
CA TYR A 1035 16.21 58.88 29.51
C TYR A 1035 15.29 58.61 30.70
N SER A 1036 13.99 58.45 30.42
CA SER A 1036 12.93 58.22 31.39
C SER A 1036 12.68 56.73 31.64
N TYR A 1037 12.92 56.29 32.86
CA TYR A 1037 12.54 54.96 33.34
C TYR A 1037 11.22 55.04 34.10
N TRP A 1038 10.30 54.12 33.81
CA TRP A 1038 8.95 54.12 34.38
C TRP A 1038 8.84 53.08 35.50
N GLY A 1039 8.61 53.56 36.73
CA GLY A 1039 8.58 52.75 37.93
C GLY A 1039 9.96 52.50 38.57
N ARG A 1040 9.97 52.52 39.90
CA ARG A 1040 11.19 52.47 40.73
C ARG A 1040 12.04 51.20 40.49
N LYS A 1041 11.43 50.04 40.19
CA LYS A 1041 12.17 48.79 39.94
C LYS A 1041 12.96 48.81 38.63
N ALA A 1042 12.38 49.33 37.54
CA ALA A 1042 13.11 49.50 36.27
C ALA A 1042 14.26 50.49 36.45
N PHE A 1043 14.01 51.59 37.16
CA PHE A 1043 15.02 52.57 37.52
C PHE A 1043 16.13 52.01 38.44
N GLU A 1044 15.90 50.98 39.26
CA GLU A 1044 16.99 50.35 40.02
C GLU A 1044 17.81 49.33 39.20
N ASN A 1045 17.19 48.64 38.25
CA ASN A 1045 17.90 47.72 37.35
C ASN A 1045 18.83 48.47 36.39
N HIS A 1046 18.43 49.67 35.93
CA HIS A 1046 19.15 50.36 34.85
C HIS A 1046 20.61 50.68 35.14
N PHE A 1047 21.02 50.80 36.42
CA PHE A 1047 22.42 51.01 36.82
C PHE A 1047 23.34 49.85 36.38
N GLN A 1048 22.79 48.65 36.21
CA GLN A 1048 23.50 47.46 35.70
C GLN A 1048 23.32 47.25 34.19
N GLU A 1049 22.36 47.93 33.56
CA GLU A 1049 22.13 47.83 32.12
C GLU A 1049 23.28 48.44 31.32
N TRP A 1050 23.52 47.89 30.13
CA TRP A 1050 24.59 48.30 29.23
C TRP A 1050 24.59 49.82 28.96
N ARG A 1051 23.40 50.45 28.87
CA ARG A 1051 23.27 51.88 28.55
C ARG A 1051 23.83 52.80 29.63
N HIS A 1052 23.58 52.50 30.92
CA HIS A 1052 24.15 53.25 32.03
C HIS A 1052 25.65 52.97 32.16
N SER A 1053 26.05 51.69 32.03
CA SER A 1053 27.46 51.29 32.07
C SER A 1053 28.28 51.92 30.94
N PHE A 1054 27.69 52.10 29.76
CA PHE A 1054 28.28 52.82 28.62
C PHE A 1054 28.36 54.33 28.88
N GLY A 1055 27.33 54.95 29.46
CA GLY A 1055 27.36 56.35 29.91
C GLY A 1055 28.51 56.60 30.88
N MET A 1056 28.63 55.79 31.93
CA MET A 1056 29.73 55.85 32.91
C MET A 1056 31.10 55.65 32.25
N ARG A 1057 31.22 54.70 31.31
CA ARG A 1057 32.45 54.47 30.53
C ARG A 1057 32.84 55.68 29.67
N CYS A 1058 31.87 56.38 29.06
CA CYS A 1058 32.10 57.62 28.32
C CYS A 1058 32.54 58.78 29.23
N LEU A 1059 32.00 58.86 30.46
CA LEU A 1059 32.45 59.78 31.51
C LEU A 1059 33.82 59.40 32.11
N LYS A 1060 34.37 58.23 31.76
CA LYS A 1060 35.60 57.63 32.31
C LYS A 1060 35.54 57.35 33.82
N ILE A 1061 34.33 57.12 34.35
CA ILE A 1061 34.09 56.72 35.74
C ILE A 1061 33.82 55.20 35.75
N PRO A 1062 34.49 54.41 36.61
CA PRO A 1062 34.24 52.97 36.69
C PRO A 1062 32.86 52.71 37.32
N ASN A 1063 32.00 51.95 36.62
CA ASN A 1063 30.66 51.59 37.11
C ASN A 1063 30.77 50.59 38.28
N THR A 1064 30.91 51.12 39.49
CA THR A 1064 31.03 50.38 40.75
C THR A 1064 29.80 50.63 41.64
N PRO A 1065 29.48 49.76 42.61
CA PRO A 1065 28.28 49.90 43.45
C PRO A 1065 28.16 51.24 44.19
N HIS A 1066 29.27 51.97 44.39
CA HIS A 1066 29.27 53.31 44.99
C HIS A 1066 28.51 54.37 44.17
N PHE A 1067 28.27 54.14 42.88
CA PHE A 1067 27.54 55.06 42.00
C PHE A 1067 26.05 54.68 41.81
N LYS A 1068 25.55 53.63 42.49
CA LYS A 1068 24.11 53.31 42.47
C LYS A 1068 23.30 54.51 43.00
N GLU A 1069 22.13 54.74 42.41
CA GLU A 1069 21.23 55.88 42.66
C GLU A 1069 21.70 57.26 42.13
N ILE A 1070 22.94 57.41 41.67
CA ILE A 1070 23.43 58.68 41.12
C ILE A 1070 22.95 58.84 39.67
N THR A 1071 22.07 59.81 39.43
CA THR A 1071 21.52 60.09 38.09
C THR A 1071 22.20 61.24 37.37
N LYS A 1072 22.73 62.22 38.10
CA LYS A 1072 23.38 63.41 37.54
C LYS A 1072 24.85 63.17 37.22
N ILE A 1073 25.30 63.79 36.15
CA ILE A 1073 26.69 63.75 35.72
C ILE A 1073 27.59 64.53 36.69
N GLU A 1074 27.12 65.67 37.20
CA GLU A 1074 27.82 66.52 38.17
C GLU A 1074 28.12 65.76 39.49
N ASP A 1075 27.10 65.11 40.06
CA ASP A 1075 27.21 64.36 41.31
C ASP A 1075 28.12 63.13 41.16
N ALA A 1076 28.11 62.48 40.00
CA ALA A 1076 28.99 61.35 39.69
C ALA A 1076 30.47 61.76 39.67
N PHE A 1077 30.82 62.89 39.03
CA PHE A 1077 32.18 63.43 39.09
C PHE A 1077 32.57 63.84 40.52
N ALA A 1078 31.69 64.54 41.24
CA ALA A 1078 31.95 64.99 42.60
C ALA A 1078 32.14 63.84 43.60
N LEU A 1079 31.49 62.69 43.40
CA LEU A 1079 31.78 61.47 44.17
C LEU A 1079 33.07 60.79 43.69
N TYR A 1080 33.33 60.72 42.38
CA TYR A 1080 34.53 60.08 41.86
C TYR A 1080 35.81 60.76 42.33
N GLU A 1081 35.85 62.09 42.40
CA GLU A 1081 37.00 62.82 42.96
C GLU A 1081 37.20 62.54 44.47
N LYS A 1082 36.11 62.40 45.24
CA LYS A 1082 36.17 62.01 46.67
C LYS A 1082 36.66 60.58 46.84
N LEU A 1083 36.16 59.63 46.05
CA LEU A 1083 36.61 58.23 46.08
C LEU A 1083 38.07 58.11 45.62
N LYS A 1084 38.47 58.87 44.59
CA LYS A 1084 39.86 58.92 44.13
C LYS A 1084 40.79 59.47 45.20
N THR A 1085 40.47 60.62 45.81
CA THR A 1085 41.31 61.22 46.86
C THR A 1085 41.39 60.36 48.12
N VAL A 1086 40.31 59.66 48.51
CA VAL A 1086 40.35 58.68 49.60
C VAL A 1086 41.22 57.47 49.22
N SER A 1087 41.12 56.97 47.99
CA SER A 1087 41.93 55.85 47.50
C SER A 1087 43.42 56.22 47.42
N ASP A 1088 43.74 57.39 46.85
CA ASP A 1088 45.11 57.93 46.73
C ASP A 1088 45.78 58.17 48.10
N ARG A 1089 44.99 58.44 49.15
CA ARG A 1089 45.46 58.61 50.54
C ARG A 1089 45.58 57.29 51.32
N ASN A 1090 44.84 56.25 50.92
CA ASN A 1090 44.88 54.94 51.56
C ASN A 1090 45.84 53.95 50.84
N THR A 1091 46.31 54.30 49.64
CA THR A 1091 47.23 53.47 48.84
C THR A 1091 48.68 53.83 49.15
N PHE A 1092 49.34 53.03 50.00
CA PHE A 1092 50.76 53.19 50.34
C PHE A 1092 51.66 53.09 49.08
N LYS A 1093 52.38 54.16 48.78
CA LYS A 1093 53.21 54.32 47.57
C LYS A 1093 54.66 54.04 47.91
N VAL A 1094 55.01 52.75 47.97
CA VAL A 1094 56.37 52.21 48.27
C VAL A 1094 57.50 53.04 47.66
N ALA A 1095 57.39 53.43 46.38
CA ALA A 1095 58.41 54.20 45.68
C ALA A 1095 58.69 55.60 46.26
N GLN A 1096 57.74 56.20 46.98
CA GLN A 1096 57.84 57.54 47.58
C GLN A 1096 57.84 57.51 49.12
N GLU A 1097 57.17 56.51 49.73
CA GLU A 1097 56.85 56.45 51.16
C GLU A 1097 57.62 55.35 51.91
N ALA A 1098 58.37 54.49 51.21
CA ALA A 1098 59.37 53.64 51.84
C ALA A 1098 60.76 54.31 51.75
N GLU A 1099 61.46 54.32 52.87
CA GLU A 1099 62.81 54.85 53.02
C GLU A 1099 63.85 53.73 52.81
N CYS A 1100 64.97 54.06 52.19
CA CYS A 1100 66.14 53.21 52.04
C CYS A 1100 67.37 54.01 52.48
N GLU A 1101 68.27 53.30 53.15
CA GLU A 1101 69.56 53.80 53.63
C GLU A 1101 70.62 53.51 52.55
N ASP A 1102 71.45 54.49 52.22
CA ASP A 1102 72.62 54.27 51.36
C ASP A 1102 73.83 53.70 52.14
N SER A 1103 74.95 53.46 51.46
CA SER A 1103 76.18 52.94 52.07
C SER A 1103 76.91 53.94 52.97
N GLU A 1104 76.48 55.20 53.04
CA GLU A 1104 77.00 56.23 53.94
C GLU A 1104 76.07 56.49 55.14
N GLY A 1105 74.87 55.91 55.16
CA GLY A 1105 73.88 56.04 56.24
C GLY A 1105 72.80 57.11 55.99
N ASN A 1106 72.67 57.64 54.76
CA ASN A 1106 71.65 58.64 54.45
C ASN A 1106 70.32 57.97 54.08
N LEU A 1107 69.24 58.38 54.74
CA LEU A 1107 67.88 57.94 54.42
C LEU A 1107 67.28 58.76 53.26
N MET A 1108 66.78 58.07 52.24
CA MET A 1108 66.11 58.63 51.07
C MET A 1108 64.99 57.70 50.59
N SER A 1109 64.01 58.20 49.83
CA SER A 1109 62.94 57.33 49.33
C SER A 1109 63.43 56.33 48.28
N VAL A 1110 62.80 55.16 48.20
CA VAL A 1110 63.15 54.08 47.23
C VAL A 1110 63.37 54.61 45.81
N LYS A 1111 62.51 55.52 45.33
CA LYS A 1111 62.68 56.11 44.00
C LYS A 1111 63.91 57.02 43.89
N ALA A 1112 64.20 57.84 44.91
CA ALA A 1112 65.39 58.67 44.90
C ALA A 1112 66.65 57.80 44.87
N TYR A 1113 66.67 56.73 45.67
CA TYR A 1113 67.74 55.72 45.67
C TYR A 1113 67.89 55.05 44.29
N GLU A 1114 66.81 54.58 43.66
CA GLU A 1114 66.87 53.98 42.32
C GLU A 1114 67.29 54.97 41.23
N ASP A 1115 66.77 56.19 41.22
CA ASP A 1115 67.11 57.20 40.21
C ASP A 1115 68.57 57.68 40.36
N LEU A 1116 69.10 57.82 41.59
CA LEU A 1116 70.51 58.14 41.85
C LEU A 1116 71.44 56.97 41.47
N LYS A 1117 71.06 55.73 41.81
CA LYS A 1117 71.78 54.51 41.43
C LYS A 1117 71.83 54.32 39.91
N ARG A 1118 70.76 54.66 39.18
CA ARG A 1118 70.74 54.68 37.71
C ARG A 1118 71.59 55.80 37.10
N GLN A 1119 71.83 56.88 37.86
CA GLN A 1119 72.76 57.95 37.49
C GLN A 1119 74.22 57.65 37.89
N GLY A 1120 74.49 56.57 38.61
CA GLY A 1120 75.83 56.22 39.11
C GLY A 1120 76.33 57.12 40.23
N LEU A 1121 75.40 57.66 41.04
CA LEU A 1121 75.68 58.56 42.17
C LEU A 1121 75.54 57.86 43.54
N LEU A 1122 75.39 56.53 43.54
CA LEU A 1122 75.31 55.60 44.68
C LEU A 1122 75.95 54.26 44.29
#